data_AF-A0A552ENB0-F1
#
_entry.id   AF-A0A552ENB0-F1
#
_cell.length_a   1.000
_cell.length_b   1.000
_cell.length_c   1.000
_cell.angle_alpha   90.00
_cell.angle_beta   90.00
_cell.angle_gamma   90.00
#
_symmetry.space_group_name_H-M   'P 1'
#
loop_
_entity.id
_entity.type
_entity.pdbx_description
1 polymer ?
#
loop_
_entity_poly.entity_id
_entity_poly.type
_entity_poly.pdbx_seq_one_letter_code
_entity_poly.pdbx_strand_id
1 'polypeptide(L)'
;MRPPALTFSSLTDLTLTTPVKQLIQALALLGLLGIAGLLLLFLAPSWPTLFGVLVLDPQAFITIKSLRFGLEEAIIVVFIASVSEAIGQSFVLFINRIPPSRFIFSLLITSILYAFNFGIWAAGLWLVTILLFRGDTRLFEVASTLGFSYAPFIFGLAIALPYAGRAIYILLILWSVAALAVGLTVLLNIALLHAFIASLLGFLVLLVFQRTIGYPFIFAVHWLTEKLLGVELVIDKKHLQKIVDSGINPEELEKDNSEETEEEKTKNEALWQNYLTEMSLFISPISKNFLRIGHHLEVIKTQNLKTVLEYVGLGFLGLCLILLFSPAKTWLQEGFFALDDAVRLTFDLIGFSLLLLFLGLFLEALTSPLEALGWWAGWYSPSRVYAEEPWQQLAPPQNQVQRYIVYLDGICQESTRLKPYAQNFLAELYGILPAQVRIVGNIMPYSTTNRALTDSERPLAGFWQWVETNGQKGHNGVMALINLRNLFKIVVSADDRYGPIFNQGSAGVILEALLHNDYPLGSKIPITFIGYSGGAQVSLGAIIYLKKFLKVPIEMISLGGVFSGNVGFLQLDRFYHLVGERDTVEPIGRTIFPERWPIAWLSYWNQARRLGIIKIISLGPTHHNGIMGYMDGERTLADGRTCRQQTVDTVAKLISFP
;
A
#
# COMPACT_ATOMS: atom_id res chain seq x y z
N MET A 1 -13.17 -13.18 54.51
CA MET A 1 -13.63 -13.04 53.12
C MET A 1 -12.92 -11.84 52.52
N ARG A 2 -11.91 -12.05 51.68
CA ARG A 2 -11.31 -10.98 50.87
C ARG A 2 -12.18 -10.80 49.63
N PRO A 3 -12.45 -9.57 49.16
CA PRO A 3 -13.14 -9.38 47.90
C PRO A 3 -12.29 -9.98 46.77
N PRO A 4 -12.90 -10.53 45.70
CA PRO A 4 -12.13 -11.05 44.58
C PRO A 4 -11.34 -9.91 43.94
N ALA A 5 -10.08 -10.18 43.63
CA ALA A 5 -9.25 -9.27 42.86
C ALA A 5 -9.90 -9.05 41.49
N LEU A 6 -10.24 -7.80 41.18
CA LEU A 6 -10.63 -7.38 39.84
C LEU A 6 -9.44 -7.61 38.89
N THR A 7 -9.49 -8.69 38.12
CA THR A 7 -8.58 -8.90 36.99
C THR A 7 -9.01 -8.01 35.82
N PHE A 8 -8.04 -7.43 35.10
CA PHE A 8 -8.22 -6.55 33.95
C PHE A 8 -9.04 -7.18 32.79
N SER A 9 -9.37 -8.47 32.87
CA SER A 9 -10.18 -9.21 31.90
C SER A 9 -11.68 -8.90 31.96
N SER A 10 -12.20 -8.35 33.07
CA SER A 10 -13.64 -8.08 33.20
C SER A 10 -14.10 -6.79 32.52
N LEU A 11 -13.17 -5.94 32.05
CA LEU A 11 -13.47 -4.71 31.31
C LEU A 11 -13.54 -4.93 29.79
N THR A 12 -13.13 -6.08 29.27
CA THR A 12 -13.15 -6.40 27.83
C THR A 12 -14.43 -7.08 27.35
N ASP A 13 -15.31 -7.51 28.26
CA ASP A 13 -16.58 -8.20 27.96
C ASP A 13 -17.79 -7.26 27.84
N LEU A 14 -17.58 -5.96 27.63
CA LEU A 14 -18.61 -5.14 27.01
C LEU A 14 -18.66 -5.51 25.52
N THR A 15 -19.74 -6.16 25.10
CA THR A 15 -20.10 -6.36 23.68
C THR A 15 -20.44 -5.02 23.05
N LEU A 16 -19.41 -4.18 22.86
CA LEU A 16 -19.49 -2.94 22.11
C LEU A 16 -19.79 -3.31 20.66
N THR A 17 -20.80 -2.65 20.07
CA THR A 17 -21.10 -2.79 18.65
C THR A 17 -19.85 -2.40 17.84
N THR A 18 -19.67 -3.02 16.67
CA THR A 18 -18.55 -2.78 15.75
C THR A 18 -18.24 -1.28 15.53
N PRO A 19 -19.23 -0.37 15.37
CA PRO A 19 -18.96 1.07 15.23
C PRO A 19 -18.37 1.73 16.49
N VAL A 20 -18.73 1.29 17.69
CA VAL A 20 -18.20 1.87 18.94
C VAL A 20 -16.75 1.43 19.17
N LYS A 21 -16.41 0.19 18.81
CA LYS A 21 -15.01 -0.26 18.78
C LYS A 21 -14.19 0.56 17.78
N GLN A 22 -14.71 0.80 16.58
CA GLN A 22 -14.08 1.65 15.55
C GLN A 22 -13.85 3.09 16.04
N LEU A 23 -14.83 3.68 16.75
CA LEU A 23 -14.73 5.03 17.28
C LEU A 23 -13.62 5.17 18.34
N ILE A 24 -13.54 4.24 19.29
CA ILE A 24 -12.50 4.24 20.34
C ILE A 24 -11.10 4.12 19.73
N GLN A 25 -10.97 3.34 18.66
CA GLN A 25 -9.71 3.12 17.95
C GLN A 25 -9.29 4.35 17.14
N ALA A 26 -10.23 4.95 16.42
CA ALA A 26 -10.01 6.22 15.75
C ALA A 26 -9.58 7.30 16.75
N LEU A 27 -10.23 7.39 17.92
CA LEU A 27 -9.89 8.35 18.97
C LEU A 27 -8.49 8.15 19.55
N ALA A 28 -8.00 6.92 19.69
CA ALA A 28 -6.67 6.67 20.22
C ALA A 28 -5.54 6.83 19.19
N LEU A 29 -5.79 6.53 17.91
CA LEU A 29 -4.90 6.93 16.81
C LEU A 29 -4.85 8.46 16.66
N LEU A 30 -6.01 9.12 16.78
CA LEU A 30 -6.13 10.58 16.87
C LEU A 30 -5.43 11.14 18.11
N GLY A 31 -5.34 10.39 19.21
CA GLY A 31 -4.58 10.76 20.40
C GLY A 31 -3.07 10.80 20.15
N LEU A 32 -2.49 9.77 19.53
CA LEU A 32 -1.08 9.73 19.13
C LEU A 32 -0.75 10.81 18.10
N LEU A 33 -1.59 10.96 17.08
CA LEU A 33 -1.47 12.04 16.08
C LEU A 33 -1.67 13.42 16.70
N GLY A 34 -2.55 13.54 17.70
CA GLY A 34 -2.79 14.76 18.46
C GLY A 34 -1.57 15.16 19.28
N ILE A 35 -0.91 14.21 19.94
CA ILE A 35 0.36 14.45 20.66
C ILE A 35 1.45 14.89 19.68
N ALA A 36 1.62 14.18 18.56
CA ALA A 36 2.58 14.58 17.53
C ALA A 36 2.27 15.97 16.94
N GLY A 37 0.99 16.30 16.74
CA GLY A 37 0.53 17.61 16.28
C GLY A 37 0.80 18.73 17.29
N LEU A 38 0.55 18.48 18.58
CA LEU A 38 0.88 19.43 19.65
C LEU A 38 2.39 19.66 19.77
N LEU A 39 3.19 18.61 19.60
CA LEU A 39 4.65 18.71 19.56
C LEU A 39 5.15 19.46 18.31
N LEU A 40 4.51 19.30 17.16
CA LEU A 40 4.78 20.11 15.97
C LEU A 40 4.47 21.59 16.19
N LEU A 41 3.40 21.90 16.92
CA LEU A 41 3.07 23.27 17.32
C LEU A 41 4.07 23.83 18.32
N PHE A 42 4.57 23.02 19.26
CA PHE A 42 5.65 23.42 20.16
C PHE A 42 6.93 23.79 19.39
N LEU A 43 7.22 23.09 18.29
CA LEU A 43 8.35 23.39 17.40
C LEU A 43 8.13 24.60 16.48
N ALA A 44 6.98 25.30 16.55
CA ALA A 44 6.68 26.44 15.69
C ALA A 44 7.78 27.52 15.63
N PRO A 45 8.43 27.92 16.74
CA PRO A 45 9.54 28.87 16.71
C PRO A 45 10.74 28.38 15.88
N SER A 46 10.93 27.07 15.79
CA SER A 46 12.05 26.42 15.11
C SER A 46 11.68 25.86 13.74
N TRP A 47 10.47 26.11 13.24
CA TRP A 47 10.07 25.77 11.87
C TRP A 47 11.01 26.32 10.80
N PRO A 48 11.54 27.56 10.88
CA PRO A 48 12.52 28.04 9.91
C PRO A 48 13.79 27.18 9.88
N THR A 49 14.27 26.75 11.05
CA THR A 49 15.42 25.86 11.18
C THR A 49 15.11 24.47 10.61
N LEU A 50 13.94 23.90 10.92
CA LEU A 50 13.51 22.61 10.37
C LEU A 50 13.36 22.66 8.84
N PHE A 51 12.76 23.72 8.32
CA PHE A 51 12.62 23.91 6.88
C PHE A 51 13.98 24.09 6.20
N GLY A 52 14.89 24.85 6.82
CA GLY A 52 16.26 24.98 6.35
C GLY A 52 16.98 23.63 6.30
N VAL A 53 16.80 22.77 7.31
CA VAL A 53 17.32 21.40 7.29
C VAL A 53 16.69 20.57 6.16
N LEU A 54 15.38 20.68 5.92
CA LEU A 54 14.69 20.00 4.81
C LEU A 54 15.20 20.45 3.45
N VAL A 55 15.63 21.69 3.28
CA VAL A 55 16.22 22.21 2.04
C VAL A 55 17.75 22.04 2.00
N LEU A 56 18.34 21.41 3.02
CA LEU A 56 19.78 21.19 3.17
C LEU A 56 20.60 22.49 3.24
N ASP A 57 20.00 23.56 3.79
CA ASP A 57 20.67 24.85 4.00
C ASP A 57 21.70 24.76 5.15
N PRO A 58 23.01 24.98 4.88
CA PRO A 58 24.03 24.98 5.91
C PRO A 58 23.77 25.96 7.06
N GLN A 59 23.09 27.09 6.80
CA GLN A 59 22.78 28.09 7.83
C GLN A 59 21.85 27.54 8.91
N ALA A 60 20.92 26.66 8.54
CA ALA A 60 20.03 26.02 9.50
C ALA A 60 20.81 25.21 10.54
N PHE A 61 21.86 24.50 10.11
CA PHE A 61 22.71 23.71 11.00
C PHE A 61 23.61 24.57 11.91
N ILE A 62 23.94 25.80 11.49
CA ILE A 62 24.59 26.78 12.37
C ILE A 62 23.59 27.23 13.45
N THR A 63 22.36 27.56 13.05
CA THR A 63 21.30 27.99 13.98
C THR A 63 21.00 26.96 15.06
N ILE A 64 21.05 25.65 14.75
CA ILE A 64 20.86 24.56 15.72
C ILE A 64 21.80 24.72 16.94
N LYS A 65 23.05 25.16 16.74
CA LYS A 65 24.02 25.36 17.83
C LYS A 65 23.61 26.47 18.81
N SER A 66 22.81 27.43 18.34
CA SER A 66 22.37 28.59 19.11
C SER A 66 21.00 28.40 19.77
N LEU A 67 20.31 27.27 19.50
CA LEU A 67 19.01 26.99 20.09
C LEU A 67 19.15 26.75 21.59
N ARG A 68 18.32 27.47 22.37
CA ARG A 68 18.27 27.35 23.84
C ARG A 68 17.91 25.93 24.30
N PHE A 69 17.06 25.24 23.54
CA PHE A 69 16.57 23.89 23.80
C PHE A 69 16.88 22.95 22.62
N GLY A 70 18.08 23.09 22.02
CA GLY A 70 18.42 22.38 20.78
C GLY A 70 18.36 20.85 20.89
N LEU A 71 18.71 20.28 22.05
CA LEU A 71 18.66 18.83 22.26
C LEU A 71 17.22 18.35 22.47
N GLU A 72 16.44 19.08 23.26
CA GLU A 72 15.04 18.78 23.52
C GLU A 72 14.22 18.84 22.24
N GLU A 73 14.41 19.89 21.43
CA GLU A 73 13.78 20.01 20.12
C GLU A 73 14.19 18.88 19.18
N ALA A 74 15.47 18.50 19.17
CA ALA A 74 15.94 17.37 18.37
C ALA A 74 15.30 16.04 18.80
N ILE A 75 15.12 15.80 20.10
CA ILE A 75 14.41 14.62 20.62
C ILE A 75 12.93 14.65 20.18
N ILE A 76 12.29 15.82 20.21
CA ILE A 76 10.91 15.98 19.76
C ILE A 76 10.79 15.68 18.26
N VAL A 77 11.72 16.18 17.43
CA VAL A 77 11.77 15.89 15.98
C VAL A 77 11.90 14.39 15.74
N VAL A 78 12.83 13.73 16.43
CA VAL A 78 13.02 12.27 16.35
C VAL A 78 11.76 11.52 16.78
N PHE A 79 11.08 11.97 17.83
CA PHE A 79 9.85 11.35 18.28
C PHE A 79 8.73 11.49 17.24
N ILE A 80 8.49 12.69 16.70
CA ILE A 80 7.49 12.91 15.65
C ILE A 80 7.80 12.07 14.41
N ALA A 81 9.07 12.05 13.99
CA ALA A 81 9.54 11.21 12.89
C ALA A 81 9.24 9.72 13.16
N SER A 82 9.53 9.24 14.36
CA SER A 82 9.30 7.84 14.75
C SER A 82 7.81 7.47 14.74
N VAL A 83 6.93 8.35 15.25
CA VAL A 83 5.48 8.12 15.25
C VAL A 83 4.95 8.12 13.82
N SER A 84 5.34 9.10 13.02
CA SER A 84 4.92 9.23 11.62
C SER A 84 5.31 7.99 10.81
N GLU A 85 6.55 7.54 10.97
CA GLU A 85 7.06 6.35 10.31
C GLU A 85 6.44 5.06 10.83
N ALA A 86 6.27 4.90 12.15
CA ALA A 86 5.63 3.72 12.73
C ALA A 86 4.21 3.53 12.19
N ILE A 87 3.47 4.64 11.99
CA ILE A 87 2.17 4.60 11.31
C ILE A 87 2.34 4.24 9.83
N GLY A 88 3.31 4.85 9.13
CA GLY A 88 3.63 4.53 7.73
C GLY A 88 3.98 3.06 7.47
N GLN A 89 4.56 2.38 8.46
CA GLN A 89 4.95 0.96 8.41
C GLN A 89 3.96 0.03 9.11
N SER A 90 2.84 0.55 9.62
CA SER A 90 1.88 -0.19 10.45
C SER A 90 1.23 -1.40 9.77
N PHE A 91 1.37 -1.52 8.45
CA PHE A 91 0.99 -2.69 7.66
C PHE A 91 1.41 -4.04 8.28
N VAL A 92 2.62 -4.12 8.87
CA VAL A 92 3.11 -5.35 9.50
C VAL A 92 2.25 -5.76 10.71
N LEU A 93 1.74 -4.80 11.47
CA LEU A 93 0.87 -5.05 12.61
C LEU A 93 -0.49 -5.60 12.16
N PHE A 94 -0.98 -5.15 11.01
CA PHE A 94 -2.20 -5.70 10.41
C PHE A 94 -2.02 -7.14 9.94
N ILE A 95 -0.89 -7.47 9.28
CA ILE A 95 -0.65 -8.86 8.84
C ILE A 95 -0.68 -9.82 10.03
N ASN A 96 -0.10 -9.42 11.15
CA ASN A 96 -0.09 -10.18 12.40
C ASN A 96 -1.42 -10.17 13.15
N ARG A 97 -2.49 -9.64 12.56
CA ARG A 97 -3.85 -9.57 13.12
C ARG A 97 -3.90 -8.97 14.52
N ILE A 98 -3.03 -7.99 14.79
CA ILE A 98 -2.95 -7.36 16.11
C ILE A 98 -4.28 -6.66 16.41
N PRO A 99 -4.91 -6.93 17.58
CA PRO A 99 -6.17 -6.31 17.91
C PRO A 99 -5.98 -4.80 18.14
N PRO A 100 -6.99 -3.98 17.84
CA PRO A 100 -6.82 -2.53 17.79
C PRO A 100 -6.35 -1.86 19.08
N SER A 101 -6.73 -2.38 20.26
CA SER A 101 -6.26 -1.86 21.54
C SER A 101 -4.74 -2.03 21.70
N ARG A 102 -4.18 -3.13 21.19
CA ARG A 102 -2.75 -3.48 21.24
C ARG A 102 -1.95 -2.79 20.13
N PHE A 103 -2.60 -2.41 19.04
CA PHE A 103 -1.99 -1.66 17.93
C PHE A 103 -1.37 -0.32 18.39
N ILE A 104 -2.10 0.45 19.20
CA ILE A 104 -1.62 1.73 19.75
C ILE A 104 -0.42 1.55 20.67
N PHE A 105 -0.45 0.53 21.55
CA PHE A 105 0.69 0.20 22.40
C PHE A 105 1.91 -0.23 21.58
N SER A 106 1.70 -0.96 20.48
CA SER A 106 2.78 -1.35 19.55
C SER A 106 3.46 -0.12 18.94
N LEU A 107 2.68 0.88 18.51
CA LEU A 107 3.21 2.14 17.97
C LEU A 107 4.02 2.91 19.03
N LEU A 108 3.54 2.96 20.27
CA LEU A 108 4.22 3.64 21.37
C LEU A 108 5.55 2.94 21.74
N ILE A 109 5.54 1.61 21.84
CA ILE A 109 6.78 0.82 22.07
C ILE A 109 7.76 1.07 20.92
N THR A 110 7.30 1.01 19.67
CA THR A 110 8.15 1.29 18.50
C THR A 110 8.78 2.68 18.56
N SER A 111 8.02 3.69 19.01
CA SER A 111 8.51 5.07 19.14
C SER A 111 9.57 5.22 20.26
N ILE A 112 9.38 4.53 21.41
CA ILE A 112 10.36 4.52 22.51
C ILE A 112 11.67 3.86 22.07
N LEU A 113 11.54 2.72 21.39
CA LEU A 113 12.65 1.96 20.83
C LEU A 113 13.46 2.78 19.83
N TYR A 114 12.77 3.55 19.00
CA TYR A 114 13.38 4.49 18.06
C TYR A 114 14.22 5.56 18.77
N ALA A 115 13.68 6.16 19.84
CA ALA A 115 14.39 7.17 20.63
C ALA A 115 15.64 6.60 21.32
N PHE A 116 15.57 5.35 21.78
CA PHE A 116 16.72 4.66 22.36
C PHE A 116 17.82 4.40 21.32
N ASN A 117 17.46 3.93 20.13
CA ASN A 117 18.38 3.75 19.01
C ASN A 117 19.05 5.07 18.59
N PHE A 118 18.28 6.16 18.56
CA PHE A 118 18.80 7.50 18.30
C PHE A 118 19.90 7.88 19.32
N GLY A 119 19.68 7.63 20.60
CA GLY A 119 20.68 7.90 21.65
C GLY A 119 21.98 7.13 21.45
N ILE A 120 21.89 5.83 21.11
CA ILE A 120 23.07 5.01 20.83
C ILE A 120 23.80 5.52 19.58
N TRP A 121 23.07 5.87 18.53
CA TRP A 121 23.68 6.37 17.31
C TRP A 121 24.35 7.73 17.52
N ALA A 122 23.73 8.63 18.29
CA ALA A 122 24.33 9.90 18.68
C ALA A 122 25.65 9.69 19.44
N ALA A 123 25.69 8.75 20.38
CA ALA A 123 26.89 8.39 21.13
C ALA A 123 27.97 7.78 20.23
N GLY A 124 27.61 6.86 19.32
CA GLY A 124 28.53 6.25 18.38
C GLY A 124 29.10 7.26 17.38
N LEU A 125 28.28 8.17 16.88
CA LEU A 125 28.69 9.25 15.99
C LEU A 125 29.63 10.21 16.71
N TRP A 126 29.32 10.61 17.94
CA TRP A 126 30.18 11.44 18.78
C TRP A 126 31.53 10.79 19.08
N LEU A 127 31.57 9.48 19.33
CA LEU A 127 32.82 8.75 19.50
C LEU A 127 33.68 8.82 18.23
N VAL A 128 33.05 8.66 17.06
CA VAL A 128 33.74 8.79 15.76
C VAL A 128 34.27 10.21 15.54
N THR A 129 33.52 11.25 15.92
CA THR A 129 33.98 12.64 15.77
C THR A 129 35.21 12.92 16.62
N ILE A 130 35.24 12.45 17.87
CA ILE A 130 36.39 12.63 18.76
C ILE A 130 37.60 11.83 18.26
N LEU A 131 37.41 10.56 17.90
CA LEU A 131 38.52 9.66 17.58
C LEU A 131 39.19 10.00 16.24
N LEU A 132 38.41 10.33 15.21
CA LEU A 132 38.94 10.50 13.85
C LEU A 132 39.20 11.95 13.49
N PHE A 133 38.41 12.88 14.01
CA PHE A 133 38.46 14.28 13.63
C PHE A 133 39.05 15.17 14.72
N ARG A 134 39.43 14.59 15.89
CA ARG A 134 40.10 15.27 17.01
C ARG A 134 39.44 16.59 17.42
N GLY A 135 38.11 16.68 17.27
CA GLY A 135 37.35 17.88 17.58
C GLY A 135 36.86 17.90 19.03
N ASP A 136 36.75 19.10 19.62
CA ASP A 136 36.15 19.35 20.94
C ASP A 136 34.60 19.32 20.91
N THR A 137 34.01 18.48 20.04
CA THR A 137 32.56 18.43 19.87
C THR A 137 31.87 17.80 21.06
N ARG A 138 30.82 18.45 21.57
CA ARG A 138 30.05 17.94 22.69
C ARG A 138 28.98 16.96 22.19
N LEU A 139 28.65 15.95 23.00
CA LEU A 139 27.65 14.93 22.64
C LEU A 139 26.31 15.55 22.25
N PHE A 140 25.85 16.59 22.97
CA PHE A 140 24.58 17.23 22.65
C PHE A 140 24.61 17.97 21.31
N GLU A 141 25.75 18.49 20.83
CA GLU A 141 25.83 19.15 19.52
C GLU A 141 25.69 18.14 18.39
N VAL A 142 26.33 16.97 18.54
CA VAL A 142 26.20 15.84 17.62
C VAL A 142 24.77 15.28 17.67
N ALA A 143 24.20 15.11 18.87
CA ALA A 143 22.84 14.61 19.06
C ALA A 143 21.80 15.57 18.47
N SER A 144 21.92 16.88 18.68
CA SER A 144 21.03 17.87 18.09
C SER A 144 21.12 17.87 16.56
N THR A 145 22.34 17.87 16.01
CA THR A 145 22.56 17.80 14.55
C THR A 145 21.96 16.52 13.96
N LEU A 146 22.17 15.38 14.62
CA LEU A 146 21.58 14.11 14.24
C LEU A 146 20.05 14.15 14.33
N GLY A 147 19.47 14.67 15.41
CA GLY A 147 18.02 14.63 15.60
C GLY A 147 17.27 15.52 14.61
N PHE A 148 17.80 16.71 14.30
CA PHE A 148 17.24 17.54 13.23
C PHE A 148 17.38 16.89 11.85
N SER A 149 18.40 16.05 11.60
CA SER A 149 18.52 15.30 10.34
C SER A 149 17.39 14.28 10.11
N TYR A 150 16.59 13.95 11.14
CA TYR A 150 15.37 13.15 11.01
C TYR A 150 14.16 13.95 10.49
N ALA A 151 14.29 15.27 10.28
CA ALA A 151 13.18 16.10 9.78
C ALA A 151 12.43 15.53 8.55
N PRO A 152 13.07 14.87 7.56
CA PRO A 152 12.35 14.25 6.45
C PRO A 152 11.33 13.19 6.90
N PHE A 153 11.63 12.44 7.97
CA PHE A 153 10.75 11.40 8.50
C PHE A 153 9.53 11.93 9.25
N ILE A 154 9.40 13.24 9.46
CA ILE A 154 8.10 13.85 9.83
C ILE A 154 7.03 13.47 8.78
N PHE A 155 7.43 13.29 7.50
CA PHE A 155 6.57 12.83 6.42
C PHE A 155 6.49 11.29 6.30
N GLY A 156 6.96 10.54 7.30
CA GLY A 156 6.99 9.07 7.33
C GLY A 156 5.61 8.41 7.12
N LEU A 157 4.51 9.09 7.45
CA LEU A 157 3.15 8.63 7.16
C LEU A 157 2.94 8.31 5.67
N ALA A 158 3.59 9.05 4.77
CA ALA A 158 3.49 8.84 3.33
C ALA A 158 4.05 7.49 2.86
N ILE A 159 4.80 6.78 3.72
CA ILE A 159 5.26 5.42 3.47
C ILE A 159 4.08 4.43 3.38
N ALA A 160 2.95 4.71 4.04
CA ALA A 160 1.75 3.88 3.95
C ALA A 160 0.99 4.06 2.63
N LEU A 161 1.38 5.00 1.76
CA LEU A 161 0.76 5.13 0.44
C LEU A 161 0.95 3.85 -0.38
N PRO A 162 -0.12 3.30 -0.96
CA PRO A 162 -0.04 2.19 -1.91
C PRO A 162 0.84 2.56 -3.11
N TYR A 163 1.63 1.59 -3.55
CA TYR A 163 2.56 1.59 -4.67
C TYR A 163 3.76 2.54 -4.50
N ALA A 164 3.54 3.81 -4.12
CA ALA A 164 4.59 4.82 -3.95
C ALA A 164 5.36 4.72 -2.63
N GLY A 165 4.76 4.13 -1.60
CA GLY A 165 5.28 4.16 -0.22
C GLY A 165 6.72 3.65 -0.07
N ARG A 166 7.10 2.61 -0.81
CA ARG A 166 8.48 2.07 -0.79
C ARG A 166 9.49 3.06 -1.39
N ALA A 167 9.14 3.75 -2.46
CA ALA A 167 10.01 4.75 -3.08
C ALA A 167 10.15 5.98 -2.18
N ILE A 168 9.04 6.43 -1.58
CA ILE A 168 9.01 7.52 -0.59
C ILE A 168 9.91 7.18 0.60
N TYR A 169 9.80 5.97 1.14
CA TYR A 169 10.64 5.53 2.24
C TYR A 169 12.15 5.62 1.92
N ILE A 170 12.56 5.16 0.73
CA ILE A 170 13.95 5.26 0.27
C ILE A 170 14.37 6.73 0.16
N LEU A 171 13.51 7.59 -0.40
CA LEU A 171 13.77 9.02 -0.52
C LEU A 171 13.99 9.67 0.85
N LEU A 172 13.14 9.38 1.83
CA LEU A 172 13.27 9.92 3.19
C LEU A 172 14.58 9.50 3.87
N ILE A 173 15.00 8.24 3.69
CA ILE A 173 16.29 7.75 4.20
C ILE A 173 17.44 8.53 3.57
N LEU A 174 17.48 8.60 2.23
CA LEU A 174 18.56 9.28 1.51
C LEU A 174 18.62 10.76 1.87
N TRP A 175 17.47 11.40 2.03
CA TRP A 175 17.38 12.79 2.42
C TRP A 175 17.86 13.04 3.85
N SER A 176 17.55 12.13 4.78
CA SER A 176 18.01 12.22 6.17
C SER A 176 19.53 12.04 6.27
N VAL A 177 20.11 11.10 5.51
CA VAL A 177 21.57 10.92 5.43
C VAL A 177 22.24 12.15 4.82
N ALA A 178 21.65 12.75 3.77
CA ALA A 178 22.15 13.98 3.18
C ALA A 178 22.12 15.14 4.18
N ALA A 179 21.01 15.31 4.92
CA ALA A 179 20.88 16.31 5.97
C ALA A 179 21.94 16.11 7.06
N LEU A 180 22.19 14.87 7.50
CA LEU A 180 23.22 14.58 8.49
C LEU A 180 24.63 14.89 7.96
N ALA A 181 24.94 14.56 6.71
CA ALA A 181 26.24 14.85 6.10
C ALA A 181 26.50 16.36 5.99
N VAL A 182 25.49 17.15 5.59
CA VAL A 182 25.58 18.62 5.57
C VAL A 182 25.75 19.16 6.99
N GLY A 183 24.96 18.66 7.95
CA GLY A 183 25.07 19.05 9.35
C GLY A 183 26.45 18.78 9.96
N LEU A 184 27.03 17.61 9.69
CA LEU A 184 28.38 17.26 10.16
C LEU A 184 29.49 18.08 9.48
N THR A 185 29.32 18.42 8.20
CA THR A 185 30.22 19.33 7.46
C THR A 185 30.31 20.68 8.20
N VAL A 186 29.16 21.24 8.58
CA VAL A 186 29.06 22.50 9.33
C VAL A 186 29.53 22.35 10.78
N LEU A 187 29.18 21.25 11.44
CA LEU A 187 29.51 21.01 12.84
C LEU A 187 31.02 20.89 13.04
N LEU A 188 31.68 20.07 12.21
CA LEU A 188 33.08 19.68 12.33
C LEU A 188 34.01 20.53 11.46
N ASN A 189 33.47 21.39 10.58
CA ASN A 189 34.23 22.15 9.59
C ASN A 189 35.13 21.24 8.72
N ILE A 190 34.54 20.17 8.19
CA ILE A 190 35.22 19.18 7.35
C ILE A 190 34.58 19.12 5.96
N ALA A 191 35.26 18.55 4.98
CA ALA A 191 34.67 18.34 3.66
C ALA A 191 33.51 17.33 3.71
N LEU A 192 32.51 17.51 2.83
CA LEU A 192 31.28 16.70 2.78
C LEU A 192 31.55 15.19 2.70
N LEU A 193 32.58 14.77 1.94
CA LEU A 193 32.96 13.36 1.85
C LEU A 193 33.40 12.79 3.22
N HIS A 194 34.15 13.55 4.00
CA HIS A 194 34.59 13.13 5.34
C HIS A 194 33.41 13.08 6.31
N ALA A 195 32.47 14.02 6.20
CA ALA A 195 31.23 14.01 6.98
C ALA A 195 30.35 12.79 6.64
N PHE A 196 30.25 12.41 5.37
CA PHE A 196 29.57 11.20 4.94
C PHE A 196 30.24 9.93 5.49
N ILE A 197 31.56 9.85 5.43
CA ILE A 197 32.33 8.73 6.02
C ILE A 197 32.12 8.67 7.54
N ALA A 198 32.12 9.82 8.24
CA ALA A 198 31.86 9.90 9.67
C ALA A 198 30.47 9.36 10.02
N SER A 199 29.44 9.74 9.25
CA SER A 199 28.08 9.22 9.38
C SER A 199 28.03 7.69 9.23
N LEU A 200 28.69 7.16 8.20
CA LEU A 200 28.76 5.72 7.94
C LEU A 200 29.47 4.95 9.06
N LEU A 201 30.59 5.49 9.59
CA LEU A 201 31.32 4.88 10.68
C LEU A 201 30.54 4.95 12.01
N GLY A 202 29.87 6.07 12.29
CA GLY A 202 29.01 6.19 13.47
C GLY A 202 27.84 5.19 13.42
N PHE A 203 27.31 4.94 12.22
CA PHE A 203 26.34 3.88 11.99
C PHE A 203 26.94 2.47 12.18
N LEU A 204 28.17 2.22 11.73
CA LEU A 204 28.85 0.93 11.95
C LEU A 204 29.04 0.64 13.45
N VAL A 205 29.33 1.66 14.26
CA VAL A 205 29.37 1.53 15.73
C VAL A 205 28.01 1.13 16.29
N LEU A 206 26.92 1.74 15.82
CA LEU A 206 25.55 1.33 16.19
C LEU A 206 25.31 -0.15 15.86
N LEU A 207 25.74 -0.62 14.68
CA LEU A 207 25.58 -2.02 14.30
C LEU A 207 26.35 -2.99 15.20
N VAL A 208 27.60 -2.65 15.53
CA VAL A 208 28.42 -3.44 16.46
C VAL A 208 27.76 -3.49 17.83
N PHE A 209 27.24 -2.36 18.32
CA PHE A 209 26.51 -2.31 19.60
C PHE A 209 25.26 -3.20 19.57
N GLN A 210 24.45 -3.11 18.52
CA GLN A 210 23.23 -3.92 18.36
C GLN A 210 23.55 -5.42 18.36
N ARG A 211 24.67 -5.82 17.75
CA ARG A 211 25.10 -7.23 17.69
C ARG A 211 25.82 -7.74 18.94
N THR A 212 26.30 -6.87 19.84
CA THR A 212 27.09 -7.30 21.01
C THR A 212 26.29 -7.16 22.30
N ILE A 213 25.77 -5.98 22.57
CA ILE A 213 25.07 -5.60 23.81
C ILE A 213 23.56 -5.45 23.56
N GLY A 214 23.14 -5.29 22.31
CA GLY A 214 21.74 -5.12 21.94
C GLY A 214 20.88 -6.37 22.11
N TYR A 215 21.43 -7.58 22.02
CA TYR A 215 20.66 -8.84 22.10
C TYR A 215 19.83 -8.99 23.39
N PRO A 216 20.39 -8.78 24.61
CA PRO A 216 19.60 -8.78 25.85
C PRO A 216 18.46 -7.75 25.87
N PHE A 217 18.69 -6.58 25.27
CA PHE A 217 17.68 -5.52 25.19
C PHE A 217 16.56 -5.89 24.21
N ILE A 218 16.91 -6.39 23.03
CA ILE A 218 15.94 -6.89 22.03
C ILE A 218 15.13 -8.03 22.62
N PHE A 219 15.75 -8.94 23.38
CA PHE A 219 15.05 -10.02 24.08
C PHE A 219 14.08 -9.50 25.14
N ALA A 220 14.50 -8.52 25.97
CA ALA A 220 13.63 -7.91 26.97
C ALA A 220 12.44 -7.16 26.33
N VAL A 221 12.69 -6.47 25.23
CA VAL A 221 11.68 -5.78 24.43
C VAL A 221 10.73 -6.77 23.80
N HIS A 222 11.24 -7.84 23.20
CA HIS A 222 10.44 -8.91 22.62
C HIS A 222 9.57 -9.58 23.69
N TRP A 223 10.13 -9.97 24.82
CA TRP A 223 9.39 -10.52 25.95
C TRP A 223 8.29 -9.57 26.44
N LEU A 224 8.58 -8.27 26.52
CA LEU A 224 7.60 -7.26 26.89
C LEU A 224 6.51 -7.14 25.81
N THR A 225 6.91 -7.12 24.54
CA THR A 225 6.02 -7.05 23.39
C THR A 225 5.14 -8.28 23.31
N GLU A 226 5.64 -9.51 23.45
CA GLU A 226 4.82 -10.74 23.48
C GLU A 226 3.87 -10.76 24.66
N LYS A 227 4.34 -10.38 25.85
CA LYS A 227 3.52 -10.34 27.05
C LYS A 227 2.40 -9.30 26.99
N LEU A 228 2.66 -8.17 26.31
CA LEU A 228 1.67 -7.10 26.10
C LEU A 228 0.77 -7.36 24.88
N LEU A 229 1.33 -7.95 23.81
CA LEU A 229 0.63 -8.25 22.58
C LEU A 229 -0.18 -9.52 22.67
N GLY A 230 0.18 -10.46 23.55
CA GLY A 230 -0.50 -11.75 23.71
C GLY A 230 -0.57 -12.57 22.41
N VAL A 231 0.29 -12.27 21.43
CA VAL A 231 0.44 -12.96 20.15
C VAL A 231 1.93 -12.92 19.80
N GLU A 232 2.43 -14.03 19.23
CA GLU A 232 3.78 -14.07 18.67
C GLU A 232 3.80 -13.30 17.34
N LEU A 233 4.70 -12.33 17.22
CA LEU A 233 4.82 -11.49 16.03
C LEU A 233 5.65 -12.24 14.98
N VAL A 234 5.06 -12.52 13.82
CA VAL A 234 5.82 -13.03 12.68
C VAL A 234 6.32 -11.83 11.86
N ILE A 235 7.65 -11.70 11.74
CA ILE A 235 8.29 -10.57 11.03
C ILE A 235 9.03 -11.05 9.75
N ASP A 236 9.43 -12.32 9.69
CA ASP A 236 10.15 -12.87 8.55
C ASP A 236 9.32 -12.84 7.27
N LYS A 237 9.92 -12.34 6.19
CA LYS A 237 9.24 -12.17 4.90
C LYS A 237 8.65 -13.48 4.37
N LYS A 238 9.35 -14.62 4.51
CA LYS A 238 8.86 -15.89 3.98
C LYS A 238 7.68 -16.40 4.79
N HIS A 239 7.71 -16.25 6.12
CA HIS A 239 6.61 -16.63 6.99
C HIS A 239 5.41 -15.68 6.86
N LEU A 240 5.63 -14.37 6.76
CA LEU A 240 4.58 -13.40 6.42
C LEU A 240 3.91 -13.77 5.09
N GLN A 241 4.70 -14.10 4.07
CA GLN A 241 4.16 -14.56 2.79
C GLN A 241 3.38 -15.88 2.95
N LYS A 242 3.85 -16.83 3.78
CA LYS A 242 3.12 -18.08 4.07
C LYS A 242 1.80 -17.82 4.79
N ILE A 243 1.77 -16.90 5.77
CA ILE A 243 0.56 -16.48 6.49
C ILE A 243 -0.46 -15.88 5.51
N VAL A 244 -0.03 -14.94 4.67
CA VAL A 244 -0.90 -14.35 3.65
C VAL A 244 -1.36 -15.40 2.63
N ASP A 245 -0.46 -16.23 2.12
CA ASP A 245 -0.78 -17.23 1.09
C ASP A 245 -1.67 -18.38 1.60
N SER A 246 -1.69 -18.65 2.90
CA SER A 246 -2.50 -19.71 3.54
C SER A 246 -3.78 -19.20 4.19
N GLY A 247 -3.82 -17.94 4.62
CA GLY A 247 -4.95 -17.38 5.37
C GLY A 247 -5.04 -17.86 6.84
N ILE A 248 -4.14 -18.75 7.27
CA ILE A 248 -4.12 -19.38 8.59
C ILE A 248 -3.70 -18.36 9.65
N ASN A 249 -4.23 -18.50 10.88
CA ASN A 249 -3.85 -17.64 11.98
C ASN A 249 -2.37 -17.90 12.37
N PRO A 250 -1.57 -16.88 12.75
CA PRO A 250 -0.18 -17.11 13.15
C PRO A 250 -0.04 -18.18 14.25
N GLU A 251 -0.99 -18.21 15.21
CA GLU A 251 -1.05 -19.19 16.32
C GLU A 251 -1.33 -20.64 15.89
N GLU A 252 -1.83 -20.87 14.68
CA GLU A 252 -2.14 -22.22 14.15
C GLU A 252 -0.99 -22.79 13.33
N LEU A 253 -0.03 -21.96 12.91
CA LEU A 253 1.19 -22.39 12.21
C LEU A 253 2.15 -23.18 13.10
N GLU A 254 2.09 -22.97 14.42
CA GLU A 254 2.91 -23.70 15.41
C GLU A 254 2.24 -24.97 15.96
N LYS A 255 0.91 -25.11 15.82
CA LYS A 255 0.18 -26.27 16.35
C LYS A 255 0.18 -27.49 15.43
N ASP A 256 0.89 -27.42 14.30
CA ASP A 256 1.13 -28.57 13.43
C ASP A 256 2.17 -29.49 14.10
N ASN A 257 1.69 -30.36 15.00
CA ASN A 257 2.47 -31.33 15.79
C ASN A 257 3.02 -32.49 14.93
N SER A 258 3.70 -32.20 13.82
CA SER A 258 4.62 -33.17 13.22
C SER A 258 5.97 -33.06 13.95
N GLU A 259 6.50 -34.19 14.44
CA GLU A 259 7.76 -34.21 15.20
C GLU A 259 8.88 -33.49 14.43
N GLU A 260 9.32 -32.34 14.94
CA GLU A 260 10.35 -31.52 14.29
C GLU A 260 11.65 -32.31 14.15
N THR A 261 12.11 -32.45 12.90
CA THR A 261 13.39 -33.06 12.59
C THR A 261 14.56 -32.19 13.07
N GLU A 262 15.73 -32.79 13.33
CA GLU A 262 16.93 -32.09 13.81
C GLU A 262 17.41 -30.99 12.82
N GLU A 263 17.11 -31.18 11.53
CA GLU A 263 17.32 -30.21 10.46
C GLU A 263 16.32 -29.03 10.56
N GLU A 264 15.07 -29.28 10.95
CA GLU A 264 14.07 -28.24 11.23
C GLU A 264 14.39 -27.44 12.49
N LYS A 265 14.92 -28.07 13.55
CA LYS A 265 15.39 -27.35 14.75
C LYS A 265 16.53 -26.39 14.44
N THR A 266 17.52 -26.84 13.67
CA THR A 266 18.66 -26.00 13.26
C THR A 266 18.19 -24.84 12.35
N LYS A 267 17.21 -25.11 11.49
CA LYS A 267 16.59 -24.11 10.62
C LYS A 267 15.72 -23.12 11.42
N ASN A 268 15.03 -23.58 12.46
CA ASN A 268 14.26 -22.76 13.40
C ASN A 268 15.19 -21.90 14.24
N GLU A 269 16.30 -22.41 14.78
CA GLU A 269 17.32 -21.58 15.46
C GLU A 269 17.93 -20.52 14.53
N ALA A 270 18.26 -20.88 13.29
CA ALA A 270 18.72 -19.92 12.29
C ALA A 270 17.62 -18.89 11.93
N LEU A 271 16.36 -19.31 11.91
CA LEU A 271 15.18 -18.45 11.73
C LEU A 271 14.99 -17.50 12.91
N TRP A 272 15.16 -17.97 14.15
CA TRP A 272 15.12 -17.17 15.37
C TRP A 272 16.24 -16.13 15.40
N GLN A 273 17.45 -16.50 14.98
CA GLN A 273 18.55 -15.55 14.83
C GLN A 273 18.29 -14.50 13.75
N ASN A 274 17.70 -14.91 12.61
CA ASN A 274 17.25 -13.99 11.57
C ASN A 274 16.09 -13.10 12.04
N TYR A 275 15.14 -13.63 12.81
CA TYR A 275 14.01 -12.93 13.37
C TYR A 275 14.44 -11.87 14.40
N LEU A 276 15.34 -12.22 15.33
CA LEU A 276 15.93 -11.27 16.27
C LEU A 276 16.72 -10.18 15.55
N THR A 277 17.40 -10.54 14.46
CA THR A 277 18.08 -9.58 13.58
C THR A 277 17.05 -8.67 12.89
N GLU A 278 16.00 -9.20 12.27
CA GLU A 278 14.96 -8.43 11.59
C GLU A 278 14.12 -7.56 12.53
N MET A 279 13.90 -8.00 13.77
CA MET A 279 13.21 -7.25 14.81
C MET A 279 14.10 -6.13 15.38
N SER A 280 15.40 -6.35 15.53
CA SER A 280 16.36 -5.27 15.85
C SER A 280 16.39 -4.19 14.75
N LEU A 281 16.15 -4.61 13.51
CA LEU A 281 16.05 -3.76 12.32
C LEU A 281 14.67 -3.08 12.17
N PHE A 282 13.67 -3.47 12.96
CA PHE A 282 12.36 -2.82 13.06
C PHE A 282 12.43 -1.53 13.92
N ILE A 283 13.47 -1.42 14.75
CA ILE A 283 13.68 -0.36 15.76
C ILE A 283 14.44 0.84 15.16
N SER A 284 15.06 0.70 13.98
CA SER A 284 15.56 1.83 13.18
C SER A 284 15.59 1.50 11.67
N PRO A 285 14.98 2.31 10.81
CA PRO A 285 14.85 2.04 9.37
C PRO A 285 16.15 2.27 8.58
N ILE A 286 16.99 3.19 9.07
CA ILE A 286 18.33 3.44 8.54
C ILE A 286 19.20 2.17 8.69
N SER A 287 18.97 1.37 9.73
CA SER A 287 19.67 0.09 9.92
C SER A 287 19.26 -1.00 8.92
N LYS A 288 17.98 -1.07 8.53
CA LYS A 288 17.39 -2.13 7.70
C LYS A 288 17.94 -2.18 6.27
N ASN A 289 18.12 -1.04 5.63
CA ASN A 289 18.64 -0.99 4.25
C ASN A 289 20.17 -1.08 4.18
N PHE A 290 20.90 -0.55 5.16
CA PHE A 290 22.37 -0.65 5.19
C PHE A 290 22.87 -2.04 5.63
N LEU A 291 22.15 -2.78 6.48
CA LEU A 291 22.50 -4.19 6.76
C LEU A 291 22.32 -5.08 5.53
N ARG A 292 21.34 -4.77 4.68
CA ARG A 292 21.12 -5.45 3.40
C ARG A 292 22.29 -5.26 2.44
N ILE A 293 22.96 -4.11 2.49
CA ILE A 293 24.21 -3.84 1.75
C ILE A 293 25.34 -4.76 2.25
N GLY A 294 25.48 -4.93 3.56
CA GLY A 294 26.46 -5.84 4.17
C GLY A 294 26.23 -7.32 3.85
N HIS A 295 24.97 -7.78 3.93
CA HIS A 295 24.63 -9.17 3.63
C HIS A 295 24.69 -9.49 2.12
N HIS A 296 24.47 -8.49 1.25
CA HIS A 296 24.67 -8.62 -0.19
C HIS A 296 26.15 -8.52 -0.61
N LEU A 297 27.03 -7.91 0.20
CA LEU A 297 28.47 -7.87 -0.05
C LEU A 297 29.13 -9.26 0.05
N GLU A 298 28.62 -10.15 0.91
CA GLU A 298 29.05 -11.57 0.95
C GLU A 298 28.49 -12.41 -0.22
N VAL A 299 27.43 -11.96 -0.88
CA VAL A 299 26.79 -12.66 -2.01
C VAL A 299 27.23 -12.07 -3.37
N ILE A 300 28.29 -11.25 -3.41
CA ILE A 300 28.86 -10.73 -4.67
C ILE A 300 29.76 -11.79 -5.32
N LYS A 301 29.13 -12.85 -5.82
CA LYS A 301 29.49 -13.39 -7.13
C LYS A 301 28.24 -13.35 -8.00
N THR A 302 28.25 -12.33 -8.87
CA THR A 302 27.40 -12.14 -10.06
C THR A 302 25.90 -11.98 -9.82
N GLN A 303 25.46 -10.70 -9.89
CA GLN A 303 24.15 -10.16 -10.35
C GLN A 303 23.59 -9.10 -9.38
N ASN A 304 24.03 -7.84 -9.51
CA ASN A 304 23.14 -6.67 -9.42
C ASN A 304 23.84 -5.33 -9.71
N LEU A 305 24.58 -5.25 -10.82
CA LEU A 305 25.05 -3.96 -11.35
C LEU A 305 23.87 -3.02 -11.69
N LYS A 306 22.72 -3.60 -12.05
CA LYS A 306 21.49 -2.90 -12.40
C LYS A 306 20.93 -2.08 -11.23
N THR A 307 20.85 -2.68 -10.05
CA THR A 307 20.34 -2.01 -8.84
C THR A 307 21.24 -0.86 -8.40
N VAL A 308 22.56 -1.02 -8.53
CA VAL A 308 23.52 0.05 -8.24
C VAL A 308 23.40 1.20 -9.25
N LEU A 309 23.26 0.89 -10.55
CA LEU A 309 23.06 1.89 -11.60
C LEU A 309 21.69 2.60 -11.49
N GLU A 310 20.65 1.91 -11.04
CA GLU A 310 19.33 2.50 -10.76
C GLU A 310 19.43 3.54 -9.65
N TYR A 311 20.15 3.25 -8.56
CA TYR A 311 20.32 4.21 -7.46
C TYR A 311 21.24 5.38 -7.81
N VAL A 312 22.29 5.15 -8.60
CA VAL A 312 23.16 6.23 -9.11
C VAL A 312 22.39 7.12 -10.09
N GLY A 313 21.59 6.53 -10.99
CA GLY A 313 20.73 7.26 -11.92
C GLY A 313 19.66 8.10 -11.21
N LEU A 314 19.06 7.56 -10.16
CA LEU A 314 18.09 8.28 -9.32
C LEU A 314 18.74 9.43 -8.53
N GLY A 315 19.95 9.23 -8.00
CA GLY A 315 20.73 10.28 -7.34
C GLY A 315 21.09 11.43 -8.30
N PHE A 316 21.45 11.09 -9.54
CA PHE A 316 21.73 12.08 -10.57
C PHE A 316 20.48 12.87 -10.99
N LEU A 317 19.34 12.18 -11.16
CA LEU A 317 18.05 12.83 -11.45
C LEU A 317 17.63 13.80 -10.34
N GLY A 318 17.78 13.39 -9.07
CA GLY A 318 17.50 14.25 -7.92
C GLY A 318 18.40 15.50 -7.91
N LEU A 319 19.69 15.34 -8.17
CA LEU A 319 20.64 16.45 -8.29
C LEU A 319 20.25 17.41 -9.43
N CYS A 320 19.88 16.89 -10.61
CA CYS A 320 19.43 17.70 -11.74
C CYS A 320 18.15 18.50 -11.42
N LEU A 321 17.18 17.88 -10.75
CA LEU A 321 15.94 18.57 -10.34
C LEU A 321 16.23 19.69 -9.32
N ILE A 322 17.10 19.45 -8.34
CA ILE A 322 17.51 20.47 -7.36
C ILE A 322 18.19 21.66 -8.05
N LEU A 323 19.11 21.38 -8.98
CA LEU A 323 19.84 22.42 -9.72
C LEU A 323 18.94 23.19 -10.70
N LEU A 324 17.94 22.54 -11.31
CA LEU A 324 16.99 23.16 -12.24
C LEU A 324 15.96 24.05 -11.53
N PHE A 325 15.49 23.67 -10.35
CA PHE A 325 14.42 24.40 -9.64
C PHE A 325 14.93 25.43 -8.61
N SER A 326 16.21 25.38 -8.21
CA SER A 326 16.79 26.31 -7.24
C SER A 326 16.72 27.79 -7.67
N PRO A 327 17.01 28.17 -8.94
CA PRO A 327 16.87 29.55 -9.40
C PRO A 327 15.42 29.95 -9.69
N ALA A 328 14.54 29.02 -10.05
CA ALA A 328 13.15 29.34 -10.43
C ALA A 328 12.34 29.92 -9.26
N LYS A 329 12.70 29.59 -8.02
CA LYS A 329 12.02 30.04 -6.80
C LYS A 329 12.08 31.56 -6.62
N THR A 330 13.24 32.19 -6.85
CA THR A 330 13.41 33.64 -6.65
C THR A 330 12.66 34.45 -7.71
N TRP A 331 12.73 34.03 -8.98
CA TRP A 331 12.03 34.71 -10.09
C TRP A 331 10.50 34.63 -9.97
N LEU A 332 9.96 33.48 -9.55
CA LEU A 332 8.52 33.33 -9.33
C LEU A 332 8.02 34.14 -8.12
N GLN A 333 8.81 34.21 -7.05
CA GLN A 333 8.47 35.00 -5.86
C GLN A 333 8.46 36.50 -6.18
N GLU A 334 9.51 37.01 -6.84
CA GLU A 334 9.59 38.42 -7.23
C GLU A 334 8.49 38.82 -8.22
N GLY A 335 8.15 37.95 -9.17
CA GLY A 335 7.03 38.17 -10.10
C GLY A 335 5.66 38.14 -9.41
N PHE A 336 5.45 37.25 -8.44
CA PHE A 336 4.21 37.18 -7.65
C PHE A 336 4.01 38.44 -6.79
N PHE A 337 5.08 38.92 -6.14
CA PHE A 337 5.07 40.17 -5.36
C PHE A 337 5.04 41.45 -6.22
N ALA A 338 4.98 41.33 -7.55
CA ALA A 338 4.73 42.45 -8.46
C ALA A 338 3.27 42.55 -8.93
N LEU A 339 2.42 41.55 -8.63
CA LEU A 339 1.01 41.52 -9.04
C LEU A 339 0.13 42.42 -8.16
N ASP A 340 -1.04 42.84 -8.65
CA ASP A 340 -2.06 43.54 -7.85
C ASP A 340 -2.66 42.62 -6.77
N ASP A 341 -3.12 43.17 -5.65
CA ASP A 341 -3.58 42.41 -4.47
C ASP A 341 -4.76 41.48 -4.79
N ALA A 342 -5.66 41.88 -5.69
CA ALA A 342 -6.79 41.04 -6.12
C ALA A 342 -6.33 39.81 -6.95
N VAL A 343 -5.28 39.98 -7.75
CA VAL A 343 -4.69 38.91 -8.55
C VAL A 343 -3.92 37.94 -7.65
N ARG A 344 -3.18 38.45 -6.66
CA ARG A 344 -2.51 37.62 -5.64
C ARG A 344 -3.50 36.79 -4.84
N LEU A 345 -4.58 37.40 -4.36
CA LEU A 345 -5.63 36.68 -3.63
C LEU A 345 -6.22 35.54 -4.48
N THR A 346 -6.41 35.77 -5.79
CA THR A 346 -6.88 34.71 -6.70
C THR A 346 -5.89 33.55 -6.78
N PHE A 347 -4.59 33.84 -6.94
CA PHE A 347 -3.55 32.80 -6.95
C PHE A 347 -3.43 32.09 -5.59
N ASP A 348 -3.56 32.81 -4.47
CA ASP A 348 -3.53 32.23 -3.12
C ASP A 348 -4.72 31.29 -2.91
N LEU A 349 -5.93 31.69 -3.33
CA LEU A 349 -7.12 30.85 -3.26
C LEU A 349 -7.02 29.61 -4.16
N ILE A 350 -6.46 29.76 -5.37
CA ILE A 350 -6.17 28.62 -6.26
C ILE A 350 -5.14 27.69 -5.59
N GLY A 351 -4.05 28.24 -5.06
CA GLY A 351 -3.01 27.48 -4.37
C GLY A 351 -3.55 26.72 -3.16
N PHE A 352 -4.36 27.37 -2.32
CA PHE A 352 -5.01 26.74 -1.17
C PHE A 352 -6.00 25.65 -1.59
N SER A 353 -6.78 25.89 -2.66
CA SER A 353 -7.70 24.90 -3.21
C SER A 353 -6.98 23.67 -3.75
N LEU A 354 -5.85 23.86 -4.45
CA LEU A 354 -5.00 22.77 -4.93
C LEU A 354 -4.35 22.01 -3.77
N LEU A 355 -3.92 22.69 -2.71
CA LEU A 355 -3.38 22.08 -1.51
C LEU A 355 -4.43 21.22 -0.79
N LEU A 356 -5.66 21.73 -0.61
CA LEU A 356 -6.76 20.98 -0.02
C LEU A 356 -7.14 19.77 -0.88
N LEU A 357 -7.17 19.92 -2.20
CA LEU A 357 -7.40 18.81 -3.12
C LEU A 357 -6.30 17.74 -2.97
N PHE A 358 -5.03 18.15 -2.97
CA PHE A 358 -3.91 17.23 -2.76
C PHE A 358 -4.01 16.51 -1.42
N LEU A 359 -4.32 17.23 -0.33
CA LEU A 359 -4.47 16.63 1.00
C LEU A 359 -5.63 15.63 1.03
N GLY A 360 -6.76 15.96 0.41
CA GLY A 360 -7.90 15.04 0.28
C GLY A 360 -7.53 13.77 -0.49
N LEU A 361 -6.84 13.90 -1.63
CA LEU A 361 -6.33 12.77 -2.41
C LEU A 361 -5.32 11.92 -1.63
N PHE A 362 -4.43 12.57 -0.89
CA PHE A 362 -3.44 11.90 -0.05
C PHE A 362 -4.10 11.09 1.07
N LEU A 363 -5.10 11.67 1.75
CA LEU A 363 -5.84 10.99 2.82
C LEU A 363 -6.67 9.80 2.28
N GLU A 364 -7.31 9.96 1.12
CA GLU A 364 -8.01 8.85 0.46
C GLU A 364 -7.03 7.73 0.09
N ALA A 365 -5.89 8.07 -0.50
CA ALA A 365 -4.86 7.09 -0.85
C ALA A 365 -4.37 6.32 0.38
N LEU A 366 -4.11 7.02 1.47
CA LEU A 366 -3.63 6.48 2.75
C LEU A 366 -4.65 5.56 3.42
N THR A 367 -5.94 5.90 3.34
CA THR A 367 -7.02 5.14 3.97
C THR A 367 -7.51 3.99 3.11
N SER A 368 -7.22 4.00 1.81
CA SER A 368 -7.68 3.00 0.86
C SER A 368 -7.35 1.53 1.21
N PRO A 369 -6.20 1.17 1.83
CA PRO A 369 -5.91 -0.21 2.23
C PRO A 369 -6.63 -0.64 3.53
N LEU A 370 -7.09 0.31 4.36
CA LEU A 370 -7.52 0.03 5.73
C LEU A 370 -8.69 -0.95 5.81
N GLU A 371 -9.59 -0.91 4.83
CA GLU A 371 -10.69 -1.88 4.73
C GLU A 371 -10.17 -3.31 4.57
N ALA A 372 -9.20 -3.53 3.67
CA ALA A 372 -8.63 -4.85 3.42
C ALA A 372 -7.80 -5.32 4.62
N LEU A 373 -7.05 -4.41 5.23
CA LEU A 373 -6.24 -4.68 6.40
C LEU A 373 -7.08 -4.98 7.64
N GLY A 374 -8.16 -4.23 7.86
CA GLY A 374 -9.08 -4.48 8.96
C GLY A 374 -9.86 -5.78 8.74
N TRP A 375 -10.27 -6.09 7.51
CA TRP A 375 -10.87 -7.40 7.18
C TRP A 375 -9.91 -8.54 7.51
N TRP A 376 -8.65 -8.42 7.07
CA TRP A 376 -7.60 -9.41 7.34
C TRP A 376 -7.31 -9.62 8.82
N ALA A 377 -7.29 -8.51 9.58
CA ALA A 377 -7.08 -8.53 11.02
C ALA A 377 -8.33 -9.02 11.79
N GLY A 378 -9.41 -9.40 11.11
CA GLY A 378 -10.64 -9.89 11.72
C GLY A 378 -11.51 -8.80 12.33
N TRP A 379 -11.29 -7.52 11.97
CA TRP A 379 -12.05 -6.39 12.51
C TRP A 379 -13.44 -6.27 11.87
N TYR A 380 -13.64 -6.86 10.68
CA TYR A 380 -14.87 -6.80 9.91
C TYR A 380 -15.28 -8.18 9.39
N SER A 381 -16.60 -8.41 9.31
CA SER A 381 -17.16 -9.62 8.70
C SER A 381 -17.65 -9.33 7.27
N PRO A 382 -17.44 -10.25 6.31
CA PRO A 382 -18.04 -10.17 4.98
C PRO A 382 -19.57 -10.10 5.04
N SER A 383 -20.16 -9.36 4.12
CA SER A 383 -21.59 -9.39 3.85
C SER A 383 -21.89 -10.49 2.84
N ARG A 384 -22.94 -11.27 3.12
CA ARG A 384 -23.45 -12.34 2.24
C ARG A 384 -24.66 -11.89 1.43
N VAL A 385 -24.82 -10.58 1.22
CA VAL A 385 -25.93 -10.02 0.46
C VAL A 385 -25.54 -9.94 -1.02
N TYR A 386 -26.26 -10.72 -1.83
CA TYR A 386 -26.09 -10.79 -3.27
C TYR A 386 -27.35 -10.25 -3.96
N ALA A 387 -27.18 -9.33 -4.91
CA ALA A 387 -28.31 -8.85 -5.69
C ALA A 387 -28.81 -9.94 -6.64
N GLU A 388 -30.12 -10.03 -6.87
CA GLU A 388 -30.68 -10.89 -7.91
C GLU A 388 -30.45 -10.26 -9.28
N GLU A 389 -29.94 -11.05 -10.22
CA GLU A 389 -29.71 -10.60 -11.60
C GLU A 389 -30.87 -11.05 -12.52
N PRO A 390 -31.30 -10.23 -13.51
CA PRO A 390 -32.46 -10.54 -14.34
C PRO A 390 -32.37 -11.88 -15.09
N TRP A 391 -31.16 -12.30 -15.49
CA TRP A 391 -30.94 -13.57 -16.20
C TRP A 391 -30.79 -14.79 -15.27
N GLN A 392 -30.76 -14.62 -13.94
CA GLN A 392 -30.70 -15.76 -13.01
C GLN A 392 -31.95 -16.63 -13.10
N GLN A 393 -33.12 -16.04 -13.40
CA GLN A 393 -34.36 -16.78 -13.62
C GLN A 393 -34.29 -17.72 -14.83
N LEU A 394 -33.37 -17.45 -15.75
CA LEU A 394 -33.15 -18.23 -16.97
C LEU A 394 -31.96 -19.19 -16.82
N ALA A 395 -31.30 -19.23 -15.66
CA ALA A 395 -30.09 -20.02 -15.44
C ALA A 395 -30.38 -21.53 -15.60
N PRO A 396 -29.51 -22.28 -16.30
CA PRO A 396 -29.68 -23.72 -16.44
C PRO A 396 -29.58 -24.43 -15.09
N PRO A 397 -30.22 -25.60 -14.92
CA PRO A 397 -30.00 -26.45 -13.76
C PRO A 397 -28.51 -26.77 -13.57
N GLN A 398 -28.05 -26.86 -12.31
CA GLN A 398 -26.63 -27.03 -11.96
C GLN A 398 -25.96 -28.20 -12.70
N ASN A 399 -26.66 -29.32 -12.86
CA ASN A 399 -26.16 -30.52 -13.53
C ASN A 399 -25.91 -30.36 -15.05
N GLN A 400 -26.38 -29.26 -15.65
CA GLN A 400 -26.18 -28.93 -17.06
C GLN A 400 -25.09 -27.87 -17.27
N VAL A 401 -24.58 -27.27 -16.19
CA VAL A 401 -23.56 -26.22 -16.28
C VAL A 401 -22.21 -26.83 -16.65
N GLN A 402 -21.63 -26.37 -17.76
CA GLN A 402 -20.29 -26.75 -18.21
C GLN A 402 -19.28 -25.60 -18.13
N ARG A 403 -19.72 -24.38 -17.81
CA ARG A 403 -18.83 -23.23 -17.63
C ARG A 403 -19.45 -22.16 -16.74
N TYR A 404 -18.63 -21.56 -15.90
CA TYR A 404 -18.99 -20.36 -15.14
C TYR A 404 -18.30 -19.13 -15.71
N ILE A 405 -19.03 -18.03 -15.80
CA ILE A 405 -18.49 -16.71 -16.14
C ILE A 405 -18.61 -15.82 -14.92
N VAL A 406 -17.51 -15.20 -14.51
CA VAL A 406 -17.50 -14.22 -13.41
C VAL A 406 -17.22 -12.85 -14.00
N TYR A 407 -18.15 -11.90 -13.80
CA TYR A 407 -18.03 -10.53 -14.28
C TYR A 407 -17.64 -9.56 -13.15
N LEU A 408 -16.60 -8.75 -13.37
CA LEU A 408 -16.20 -7.67 -12.48
C LEU A 408 -16.23 -6.34 -13.26
N ASP A 409 -17.04 -5.41 -12.77
CA ASP A 409 -17.26 -4.09 -13.39
C ASP A 409 -16.11 -3.08 -13.11
N GLY A 410 -16.11 -1.99 -13.87
CA GLY A 410 -15.19 -0.87 -13.74
C GLY A 410 -15.44 0.01 -12.52
N ILE A 411 -14.63 1.06 -12.38
CA ILE A 411 -14.56 1.90 -11.16
C ILE A 411 -15.85 2.67 -10.82
N CYS A 412 -16.84 2.68 -11.72
CA CYS A 412 -18.12 3.31 -11.49
C CYS A 412 -19.06 2.49 -10.58
N GLN A 413 -18.67 1.28 -10.16
CA GLN A 413 -19.49 0.37 -9.36
C GLN A 413 -19.46 0.72 -7.86
N GLU A 414 -20.64 1.01 -7.28
CA GLU A 414 -20.81 1.40 -5.87
C GLU A 414 -21.48 0.34 -4.98
N SER A 415 -22.09 -0.68 -5.59
CA SER A 415 -22.84 -1.73 -4.90
C SER A 415 -22.70 -3.10 -5.59
N THR A 416 -23.40 -4.12 -5.10
CA THR A 416 -23.50 -5.42 -5.76
C THR A 416 -24.43 -5.41 -6.97
N ARG A 417 -25.23 -4.36 -7.16
CA ARG A 417 -26.14 -4.21 -8.30
C ARG A 417 -25.39 -3.67 -9.51
N LEU A 418 -25.43 -4.37 -10.63
CA LEU A 418 -24.77 -3.95 -11.86
C LEU A 418 -25.36 -2.65 -12.44
N LYS A 419 -24.51 -1.88 -13.12
CA LYS A 419 -24.93 -0.72 -13.90
C LYS A 419 -25.75 -1.11 -15.13
N PRO A 420 -26.64 -0.23 -15.65
CA PRO A 420 -27.45 -0.54 -16.82
C PRO A 420 -26.65 -0.99 -18.05
N TYR A 421 -25.48 -0.39 -18.29
CA TYR A 421 -24.62 -0.79 -19.42
C TYR A 421 -24.12 -2.24 -19.27
N ALA A 422 -23.72 -2.64 -18.04
CA ALA A 422 -23.22 -3.97 -17.74
C ALA A 422 -24.36 -5.00 -17.74
N GLN A 423 -25.53 -4.64 -17.20
CA GLN A 423 -26.73 -5.47 -17.24
C GLN A 423 -27.13 -5.79 -18.68
N ASN A 424 -27.19 -4.77 -19.55
CA ASN A 424 -27.54 -4.95 -20.96
C ASN A 424 -26.50 -5.80 -21.70
N PHE A 425 -25.20 -5.56 -21.44
CA PHE A 425 -24.11 -6.36 -22.00
C PHE A 425 -24.21 -7.84 -21.59
N LEU A 426 -24.40 -8.12 -20.31
CA LEU A 426 -24.49 -9.50 -19.82
C LEU A 426 -25.80 -10.17 -20.25
N ALA A 427 -26.91 -9.45 -20.35
CA ALA A 427 -28.17 -9.98 -20.87
C ALA A 427 -28.08 -10.37 -22.34
N GLU A 428 -27.48 -9.53 -23.20
CA GLU A 428 -27.23 -9.86 -24.61
C GLU A 428 -26.23 -11.02 -24.76
N LEU A 429 -25.16 -11.03 -23.96
CA LEU A 429 -24.21 -12.13 -23.94
C LEU A 429 -24.86 -13.44 -23.52
N TYR A 430 -25.71 -13.42 -22.49
CA TYR A 430 -26.47 -14.59 -22.04
C TYR A 430 -27.38 -15.15 -23.14
N GLY A 431 -28.02 -14.27 -23.91
CA GLY A 431 -28.90 -14.67 -25.01
C GLY A 431 -28.22 -15.38 -26.18
N ILE A 432 -26.89 -15.24 -26.32
CA ILE A 432 -26.11 -15.83 -27.42
C ILE A 432 -25.26 -17.02 -26.95
N LEU A 433 -24.90 -17.07 -25.67
CA LEU A 433 -24.15 -18.19 -25.11
C LEU A 433 -24.99 -19.47 -25.06
N PRO A 434 -24.38 -20.64 -25.21
CA PRO A 434 -25.05 -21.92 -25.00
C PRO A 434 -25.71 -22.02 -23.62
N ALA A 435 -26.82 -22.76 -23.56
CA ALA A 435 -27.59 -22.97 -22.33
C ALA A 435 -26.81 -23.66 -21.18
N GLN A 436 -25.53 -23.99 -21.36
CA GLN A 436 -24.69 -24.68 -20.38
C GLN A 436 -23.77 -23.70 -19.63
N VAL A 437 -23.96 -22.39 -19.80
CA VAL A 437 -23.20 -21.35 -19.09
C VAL A 437 -24.00 -20.77 -17.97
N ARG A 438 -23.31 -20.52 -16.85
CA ARG A 438 -23.84 -19.71 -15.76
C ARG A 438 -23.01 -18.44 -15.57
N ILE A 439 -23.67 -17.28 -15.50
CA ILE A 439 -23.02 -15.96 -15.31
C ILE A 439 -23.22 -15.50 -13.86
N VAL A 440 -22.13 -15.07 -13.23
CA VAL A 440 -22.07 -14.49 -11.87
C VAL A 440 -21.61 -13.03 -12.00
N GLY A 441 -22.52 -12.08 -11.80
CA GLY A 441 -22.25 -10.64 -11.97
C GLY A 441 -22.50 -9.76 -10.74
N ASN A 442 -23.16 -10.31 -9.71
CA ASN A 442 -23.60 -9.61 -8.50
C ASN A 442 -22.48 -9.47 -7.44
N ILE A 443 -21.30 -9.07 -7.87
CA ILE A 443 -20.10 -8.94 -7.04
C ILE A 443 -19.70 -7.47 -6.95
N MET A 444 -19.41 -6.97 -5.75
CA MET A 444 -18.81 -5.65 -5.55
C MET A 444 -17.27 -5.75 -5.68
N PRO A 445 -16.64 -5.36 -6.82
CA PRO A 445 -15.24 -5.69 -7.10
C PRO A 445 -14.27 -5.00 -6.12
N TYR A 446 -14.61 -3.80 -5.69
CA TYR A 446 -13.73 -2.92 -4.93
C TYR A 446 -13.96 -3.03 -3.41
N SER A 447 -14.45 -4.18 -2.94
CA SER A 447 -14.78 -4.45 -1.54
C SER A 447 -14.32 -5.86 -1.15
N THR A 448 -13.50 -5.98 -0.11
CA THR A 448 -13.09 -7.29 0.45
C THR A 448 -14.19 -7.94 1.28
N THR A 449 -15.30 -7.22 1.52
CA THR A 449 -16.43 -7.68 2.33
C THR A 449 -17.74 -7.76 1.55
N ASN A 450 -17.70 -7.56 0.23
CA ASN A 450 -18.88 -7.46 -0.66
C ASN A 450 -19.94 -6.41 -0.25
N ARG A 451 -19.62 -5.51 0.70
CA ARG A 451 -20.54 -4.44 1.15
C ARG A 451 -20.56 -3.27 0.18
N ALA A 452 -21.76 -2.74 -0.10
CA ALA A 452 -21.96 -1.47 -0.79
C ALA A 452 -21.41 -0.30 0.04
N LEU A 453 -21.10 0.83 -0.61
CA LEU A 453 -20.62 2.02 0.09
C LEU A 453 -21.69 2.65 1.01
N THR A 454 -22.96 2.46 0.67
CA THR A 454 -24.13 2.99 1.38
C THR A 454 -24.65 2.10 2.51
N ASP A 455 -23.99 0.96 2.76
CA ASP A 455 -24.29 0.04 3.84
C ASP A 455 -24.07 0.72 5.21
N SER A 456 -25.08 0.69 6.08
CA SER A 456 -25.09 1.36 7.38
C SER A 456 -24.01 0.86 8.35
N GLU A 457 -23.45 -0.32 8.12
CA GLU A 457 -22.32 -0.83 8.90
C GLU A 457 -20.97 -0.21 8.49
N ARG A 458 -20.91 0.54 7.37
CA ARG A 458 -19.70 1.27 6.97
C ARG A 458 -19.60 2.63 7.66
N PRO A 459 -18.38 3.05 8.05
CA PRO A 459 -18.12 4.45 8.35
C PRO A 459 -18.52 5.34 7.16
N LEU A 460 -19.09 6.51 7.45
CA LEU A 460 -19.50 7.49 6.43
C LEU A 460 -20.58 7.00 5.45
N ALA A 461 -21.34 5.95 5.77
CA ALA A 461 -22.44 5.46 4.92
C ALA A 461 -23.42 6.58 4.48
N GLY A 462 -23.78 7.48 5.41
CA GLY A 462 -24.66 8.61 5.11
C GLY A 462 -24.06 9.62 4.11
N PHE A 463 -22.72 9.79 4.12
CA PHE A 463 -22.04 10.60 3.11
C PHE A 463 -22.12 9.94 1.73
N TRP A 464 -21.88 8.63 1.64
CA TRP A 464 -21.99 7.91 0.37
C TRP A 464 -23.41 7.87 -0.17
N GLN A 465 -24.42 7.77 0.71
CA GLN A 465 -25.83 7.89 0.33
C GLN A 465 -26.14 9.27 -0.24
N TRP A 466 -25.57 10.34 0.36
CA TRP A 466 -25.68 11.69 -0.18
C TRP A 466 -24.99 11.81 -1.54
N VAL A 467 -23.80 11.24 -1.71
CA VAL A 467 -23.08 11.24 -3.01
C VAL A 467 -23.92 10.56 -4.09
N GLU A 468 -24.45 9.36 -3.81
CA GLU A 468 -25.28 8.61 -4.75
C GLU A 468 -26.56 9.38 -5.09
N THR A 469 -27.27 9.90 -4.09
CA THR A 469 -28.53 10.64 -4.27
C THR A 469 -28.33 11.90 -5.11
N ASN A 470 -27.24 12.64 -4.90
CA ASN A 470 -26.96 13.85 -5.68
C ASN A 470 -26.39 13.55 -7.06
N GLY A 471 -25.61 12.49 -7.19
CA GLY A 471 -25.11 11.97 -8.46
C GLY A 471 -26.24 11.57 -9.41
N GLN A 472 -27.24 10.84 -8.91
CA GLN A 472 -28.42 10.45 -9.69
C GLN A 472 -29.27 11.66 -10.15
N LYS A 473 -29.18 12.80 -9.46
CA LYS A 473 -29.83 14.07 -9.85
C LYS A 473 -29.05 14.85 -10.93
N GLY A 474 -28.00 14.27 -11.52
CA GLY A 474 -27.21 14.88 -12.60
C GLY A 474 -25.98 15.66 -12.12
N HIS A 475 -25.66 15.65 -10.82
CA HIS A 475 -24.41 16.24 -10.31
C HIS A 475 -23.25 15.26 -10.52
N ASN A 476 -22.83 15.08 -11.76
CA ASN A 476 -21.79 14.11 -12.15
C ASN A 476 -20.46 14.30 -11.39
N GLY A 477 -20.18 15.52 -10.91
CA GLY A 477 -18.98 15.83 -10.13
C GLY A 477 -18.87 15.08 -8.79
N VAL A 478 -19.98 14.81 -8.09
CA VAL A 478 -19.92 14.06 -6.83
C VAL A 478 -19.73 12.56 -7.04
N MET A 479 -20.25 11.99 -8.14
CA MET A 479 -19.99 10.59 -8.50
C MET A 479 -18.52 10.30 -8.78
N ALA A 480 -17.74 11.31 -9.19
CA ALA A 480 -16.30 11.17 -9.37
C ALA A 480 -15.57 10.74 -8.09
N LEU A 481 -16.14 11.00 -6.90
CA LEU A 481 -15.56 10.57 -5.62
C LEU A 481 -15.58 9.04 -5.46
N ILE A 482 -16.64 8.38 -5.94
CA ILE A 482 -16.73 6.91 -5.94
C ILE A 482 -15.67 6.34 -6.89
N ASN A 483 -15.58 6.92 -8.09
CA ASN A 483 -14.60 6.51 -9.09
C ASN A 483 -13.18 6.66 -8.57
N LEU A 484 -12.88 7.77 -7.89
CA LEU A 484 -11.60 8.06 -7.27
C LEU A 484 -11.26 7.04 -6.17
N ARG A 485 -12.21 6.75 -5.28
CA ARG A 485 -12.03 5.73 -4.23
C ARG A 485 -11.76 4.35 -4.83
N ASN A 486 -12.52 3.97 -5.86
CA ASN A 486 -12.34 2.69 -6.55
C ASN A 486 -11.03 2.63 -7.35
N LEU A 487 -10.57 3.76 -7.91
CA LEU A 487 -9.26 3.87 -8.54
C LEU A 487 -8.14 3.55 -7.55
N PHE A 488 -8.20 4.05 -6.31
CA PHE A 488 -7.21 3.68 -5.30
C PHE A 488 -7.25 2.19 -4.95
N LYS A 489 -8.39 1.51 -5.05
CA LYS A 489 -8.46 0.05 -4.84
C LYS A 489 -7.76 -0.74 -5.94
N ILE A 490 -7.73 -0.24 -7.18
CA ILE A 490 -6.90 -0.81 -8.24
C ILE A 490 -5.42 -0.72 -7.84
N VAL A 491 -4.99 0.44 -7.33
CA VAL A 491 -3.61 0.64 -6.87
C VAL A 491 -3.29 -0.26 -5.68
N VAL A 492 -4.21 -0.42 -4.73
CA VAL A 492 -4.08 -1.35 -3.60
C VAL A 492 -3.94 -2.79 -4.09
N SER A 493 -4.79 -3.24 -5.03
CA SER A 493 -4.72 -4.58 -5.63
C SER A 493 -3.38 -4.84 -6.33
N ALA A 494 -2.77 -3.80 -6.89
CA ALA A 494 -1.47 -3.86 -7.58
C ALA A 494 -0.24 -3.74 -6.67
N ASP A 495 -0.39 -3.24 -5.44
CA ASP A 495 0.73 -3.02 -4.51
C ASP A 495 1.23 -4.35 -3.91
N ASP A 496 2.54 -4.53 -3.82
CA ASP A 496 3.15 -5.76 -3.31
C ASP A 496 2.88 -6.04 -1.82
N ARG A 497 2.58 -5.00 -1.02
CA ARG A 497 2.27 -5.11 0.41
C ARG A 497 0.78 -5.35 0.59
N TYR A 498 -0.06 -4.46 0.08
CA TYR A 498 -1.51 -4.49 0.34
C TYR A 498 -2.26 -5.43 -0.61
N GLY A 499 -1.75 -5.63 -1.82
CA GLY A 499 -2.37 -6.42 -2.88
C GLY A 499 -2.66 -7.85 -2.46
N PRO A 500 -1.70 -8.61 -1.92
CA PRO A 500 -1.95 -9.98 -1.46
C PRO A 500 -3.18 -10.12 -0.53
N ILE A 501 -3.28 -9.26 0.49
CA ILE A 501 -4.42 -9.24 1.41
C ILE A 501 -5.73 -8.85 0.69
N PHE A 502 -5.71 -7.75 -0.05
CA PHE A 502 -6.89 -7.26 -0.75
C PHE A 502 -7.40 -8.30 -1.77
N ASN A 503 -6.50 -8.85 -2.56
CA ASN A 503 -6.78 -9.82 -3.62
C ASN A 503 -7.29 -11.15 -3.06
N GLN A 504 -6.81 -11.58 -1.91
CA GLN A 504 -7.35 -12.75 -1.21
C GLN A 504 -8.77 -12.49 -0.68
N GLY A 505 -9.03 -11.30 -0.14
CA GLY A 505 -10.38 -10.90 0.24
C GLY A 505 -11.34 -10.88 -0.94
N SER A 506 -10.91 -10.28 -2.06
CA SER A 506 -11.67 -10.32 -3.33
C SER A 506 -11.90 -11.74 -3.82
N ALA A 507 -10.91 -12.63 -3.72
CA ALA A 507 -11.06 -14.05 -4.06
C ALA A 507 -12.11 -14.75 -3.18
N GLY A 508 -12.13 -14.45 -1.87
CA GLY A 508 -13.16 -14.94 -0.96
C GLY A 508 -14.56 -14.51 -1.37
N VAL A 509 -14.75 -13.23 -1.67
CA VAL A 509 -16.04 -12.70 -2.17
C VAL A 509 -16.47 -13.38 -3.47
N ILE A 510 -15.56 -13.54 -4.42
CA ILE A 510 -15.86 -14.20 -5.70
C ILE A 510 -16.19 -15.69 -5.48
N LEU A 511 -15.48 -16.37 -4.59
CA LEU A 511 -15.75 -17.76 -4.26
C LEU A 511 -17.13 -17.92 -3.61
N GLU A 512 -17.48 -17.06 -2.65
CA GLU A 512 -18.81 -17.06 -2.05
C GLU A 512 -19.90 -16.76 -3.09
N ALA A 513 -19.67 -15.83 -4.02
CA ALA A 513 -20.60 -15.57 -5.12
C ALA A 513 -20.76 -16.78 -6.06
N LEU A 514 -19.66 -17.49 -6.36
CA LEU A 514 -19.70 -18.74 -7.13
C LEU A 514 -20.51 -19.81 -6.39
N LEU A 515 -20.27 -20.00 -5.09
CA LEU A 515 -21.02 -20.95 -4.26
C LEU A 515 -22.50 -20.61 -4.17
N HIS A 516 -22.84 -19.32 -4.02
CA HIS A 516 -24.21 -18.83 -4.05
C HIS A 516 -24.91 -19.10 -5.40
N ASN A 517 -24.14 -19.17 -6.49
CA ASN A 517 -24.63 -19.55 -7.82
C ASN A 517 -24.37 -21.04 -8.11
N ASP A 518 -24.45 -21.89 -7.10
CA ASP A 518 -24.30 -23.35 -7.11
C ASP A 518 -23.01 -23.89 -7.78
N TYR A 519 -21.89 -23.18 -7.72
CA TYR A 519 -20.63 -23.72 -8.22
C TYR A 519 -20.22 -24.98 -7.44
N PRO A 520 -20.09 -26.17 -8.07
CA PRO A 520 -19.74 -27.38 -7.35
C PRO A 520 -18.24 -27.40 -7.04
N LEU A 521 -17.89 -27.39 -5.75
CA LEU A 521 -16.50 -27.53 -5.29
C LEU A 521 -15.92 -28.89 -5.72
N GLY A 522 -14.64 -28.91 -6.05
CA GLY A 522 -13.96 -30.11 -6.56
C GLY A 522 -14.33 -30.49 -7.99
N SER A 523 -15.27 -29.78 -8.63
CA SER A 523 -15.55 -29.95 -10.05
C SER A 523 -14.37 -29.50 -10.91
N LYS A 524 -14.32 -29.98 -12.16
CA LYS A 524 -13.35 -29.55 -13.18
C LYS A 524 -13.95 -28.53 -14.16
N ILE A 525 -15.08 -27.92 -13.78
CA ILE A 525 -15.79 -26.95 -14.61
C ILE A 525 -14.90 -25.69 -14.75
N PRO A 526 -14.58 -25.24 -15.98
CA PRO A 526 -13.76 -24.06 -16.20
C PRO A 526 -14.49 -22.77 -15.78
N ILE A 527 -13.70 -21.79 -15.37
CA ILE A 527 -14.17 -20.44 -15.01
C ILE A 527 -13.56 -19.42 -15.97
N THR A 528 -14.40 -18.59 -16.58
CA THR A 528 -13.96 -17.45 -17.40
C THR A 528 -14.26 -16.15 -16.68
N PHE A 529 -13.22 -15.35 -16.42
CA PHE A 529 -13.38 -14.00 -15.90
C PHE A 529 -13.61 -13.00 -17.01
N ILE A 530 -14.57 -12.09 -16.83
CA ILE A 530 -14.72 -10.89 -17.66
C ILE A 530 -14.46 -9.68 -16.76
N GLY A 531 -13.31 -9.04 -16.94
CA GLY A 531 -12.91 -7.86 -16.18
C GLY A 531 -12.98 -6.60 -17.04
N TYR A 532 -13.88 -5.68 -16.72
CA TYR A 532 -13.99 -4.40 -17.40
C TYR A 532 -13.19 -3.30 -16.69
N SER A 533 -12.36 -2.57 -17.42
CA SER A 533 -11.56 -1.46 -16.88
C SER A 533 -10.75 -1.90 -15.64
N GLY A 534 -10.90 -1.23 -14.50
CA GLY A 534 -10.29 -1.59 -13.21
C GLY A 534 -10.66 -2.98 -12.67
N GLY A 535 -11.81 -3.53 -13.08
CA GLY A 535 -12.25 -4.87 -12.70
C GLY A 535 -11.26 -5.94 -13.15
N ALA A 536 -10.51 -5.69 -14.23
CA ALA A 536 -9.47 -6.58 -14.71
C ALA A 536 -8.31 -6.73 -13.70
N GLN A 537 -7.85 -5.65 -13.06
CA GLN A 537 -6.80 -5.73 -12.04
C GLN A 537 -7.26 -6.56 -10.83
N VAL A 538 -8.49 -6.33 -10.37
CA VAL A 538 -9.06 -7.07 -9.24
C VAL A 538 -9.24 -8.56 -9.59
N SER A 539 -9.73 -8.87 -10.80
CA SER A 539 -9.82 -10.26 -11.28
C SER A 539 -8.46 -10.94 -11.28
N LEU A 540 -7.44 -10.32 -11.88
CA LEU A 540 -6.08 -10.86 -11.91
C LEU A 540 -5.56 -11.15 -10.49
N GLY A 541 -5.80 -10.24 -9.56
CA GLY A 541 -5.47 -10.42 -8.15
C GLY A 541 -6.14 -11.64 -7.54
N ALA A 542 -7.46 -11.72 -7.65
CA ALA A 542 -8.24 -12.82 -7.07
C ALA A 542 -7.89 -14.19 -7.67
N ILE A 543 -7.57 -14.24 -8.96
CA ILE A 543 -7.25 -15.48 -9.69
C ILE A 543 -6.04 -16.19 -9.10
N ILE A 544 -5.06 -15.47 -8.53
CA ILE A 544 -3.90 -16.06 -7.85
C ILE A 544 -4.36 -17.08 -6.80
N TYR A 545 -5.35 -16.68 -6.00
CA TYR A 545 -5.88 -17.50 -4.91
C TYR A 545 -6.89 -18.51 -5.42
N LEU A 546 -7.82 -18.12 -6.30
CA LEU A 546 -8.83 -19.02 -6.84
C LEU A 546 -8.22 -20.20 -7.61
N LYS A 547 -7.17 -19.96 -8.41
CA LYS A 547 -6.46 -21.03 -9.12
C LYS A 547 -5.83 -22.04 -8.15
N LYS A 548 -5.26 -21.55 -7.04
CA LYS A 548 -4.67 -22.38 -5.97
C LYS A 548 -5.73 -23.24 -5.26
N PHE A 549 -6.88 -22.66 -4.92
CA PHE A 549 -7.96 -23.34 -4.20
C PHE A 549 -8.77 -24.29 -5.08
N LEU A 550 -9.21 -23.84 -6.25
CA LEU A 550 -10.13 -24.60 -7.11
C LEU A 550 -9.41 -25.60 -8.01
N LYS A 551 -8.16 -25.32 -8.42
CA LYS A 551 -7.38 -26.19 -9.32
C LYS A 551 -8.14 -26.55 -10.62
N VAL A 552 -8.83 -25.56 -11.19
CA VAL A 552 -9.59 -25.64 -12.44
C VAL A 552 -8.95 -24.79 -13.53
N PRO A 553 -9.29 -25.00 -14.82
CA PRO A 553 -8.94 -24.06 -15.87
C PRO A 553 -9.59 -22.68 -15.62
N ILE A 554 -8.79 -21.63 -15.67
CA ILE A 554 -9.21 -20.24 -15.52
C ILE A 554 -8.71 -19.43 -16.71
N GLU A 555 -9.66 -18.90 -17.46
CA GLU A 555 -9.43 -17.99 -18.57
C GLU A 555 -9.90 -16.59 -18.18
N MET A 556 -9.35 -15.57 -18.83
CA MET A 556 -9.78 -14.20 -18.58
C MET A 556 -9.91 -13.41 -19.87
N ILE A 557 -11.00 -12.67 -19.97
CA ILE A 557 -11.30 -11.70 -21.00
C ILE A 557 -11.30 -10.32 -20.34
N SER A 558 -10.30 -9.52 -20.66
CA SER A 558 -10.17 -8.14 -20.20
C SER A 558 -10.74 -7.20 -21.25
N LEU A 559 -11.71 -6.36 -20.87
CA LEU A 559 -12.32 -5.34 -21.73
C LEU A 559 -11.78 -3.97 -21.34
N GLY A 560 -10.88 -3.41 -22.16
CA GLY A 560 -10.19 -2.14 -21.86
C GLY A 560 -9.49 -2.13 -20.50
N GLY A 561 -9.01 -3.28 -20.02
CA GLY A 561 -8.59 -3.42 -18.63
C GLY A 561 -7.40 -2.53 -18.25
N VAL A 562 -7.46 -1.97 -17.05
CA VAL A 562 -6.37 -1.18 -16.46
C VAL A 562 -5.76 -1.99 -15.32
N PHE A 563 -4.52 -2.45 -15.50
CA PHE A 563 -3.86 -3.36 -14.57
C PHE A 563 -2.33 -3.25 -14.61
N SER A 564 -1.71 -3.67 -13.51
CA SER A 564 -0.26 -3.77 -13.30
C SER A 564 0.35 -4.98 -14.00
N GLY A 565 1.67 -5.04 -14.08
CA GLY A 565 2.37 -6.10 -14.82
C GLY A 565 2.71 -7.36 -14.02
N ASN A 566 2.51 -7.38 -12.70
CA ASN A 566 3.01 -8.45 -11.82
C ASN A 566 1.92 -9.20 -11.02
N VAL A 567 0.67 -9.15 -11.49
CA VAL A 567 -0.46 -9.78 -10.80
C VAL A 567 -1.17 -10.79 -11.72
N GLY A 568 -1.30 -12.04 -11.27
CA GLY A 568 -2.22 -13.05 -11.84
C GLY A 568 -1.88 -13.65 -13.21
N PHE A 569 -0.99 -13.05 -14.01
CA PHE A 569 -0.79 -13.46 -15.41
C PHE A 569 -0.30 -14.90 -15.61
N LEU A 570 0.56 -15.39 -14.73
CA LEU A 570 1.15 -16.72 -14.86
C LEU A 570 0.24 -17.84 -14.34
N GLN A 571 -0.87 -17.49 -13.69
CA GLN A 571 -1.87 -18.43 -13.18
C GLN A 571 -2.99 -18.71 -14.19
N LEU A 572 -3.08 -17.90 -15.25
CA LEU A 572 -4.09 -18.01 -16.30
C LEU A 572 -3.69 -19.03 -17.36
N ASP A 573 -4.68 -19.80 -17.83
CA ASP A 573 -4.51 -20.65 -19.00
C ASP A 573 -4.55 -19.83 -20.30
N ARG A 574 -5.36 -18.76 -20.30
CA ARG A 574 -5.46 -17.81 -21.40
C ARG A 574 -5.91 -16.43 -20.92
N PHE A 575 -5.32 -15.38 -21.50
CA PHE A 575 -5.70 -14.00 -21.27
C PHE A 575 -5.99 -13.31 -22.61
N TYR A 576 -7.25 -12.96 -22.85
CA TYR A 576 -7.69 -12.17 -23.99
C TYR A 576 -7.85 -10.71 -23.55
N HIS A 577 -7.16 -9.79 -24.21
CA HIS A 577 -7.24 -8.36 -23.92
C HIS A 577 -7.86 -7.63 -25.10
N LEU A 578 -9.13 -7.25 -24.94
CA LEU A 578 -9.92 -6.53 -25.93
C LEU A 578 -9.68 -5.03 -25.74
N VAL A 579 -9.22 -4.35 -26.78
CA VAL A 579 -8.80 -2.94 -26.73
C VAL A 579 -9.42 -2.18 -27.90
N GLY A 580 -9.99 -1.01 -27.61
CA GLY A 580 -10.46 -0.06 -28.60
C GLY A 580 -9.35 0.90 -29.03
N GLU A 581 -9.28 1.23 -30.31
CA GLU A 581 -8.25 2.12 -30.88
C GLU A 581 -8.42 3.58 -30.44
N ARG A 582 -9.59 3.93 -29.89
CA ARG A 582 -9.89 5.26 -29.33
C ARG A 582 -10.03 5.22 -27.81
N ASP A 583 -9.64 4.13 -27.17
CA ASP A 583 -9.61 4.01 -25.71
C ASP A 583 -8.44 4.83 -25.14
N THR A 584 -8.75 5.88 -24.39
CA THR A 584 -7.75 6.75 -23.72
C THR A 584 -7.42 6.30 -22.29
N VAL A 585 -8.13 5.30 -21.76
CA VAL A 585 -8.02 4.83 -20.37
C VAL A 585 -7.19 3.56 -20.26
N GLU A 586 -7.36 2.56 -21.14
CA GLU A 586 -6.52 1.35 -21.17
C GLU A 586 -5.01 1.68 -21.17
N PRO A 587 -4.52 2.65 -21.97
CA PRO A 587 -3.10 2.97 -22.02
C PRO A 587 -2.53 3.54 -20.70
N ILE A 588 -3.38 4.03 -19.80
CA ILE A 588 -2.96 4.57 -18.50
C ILE A 588 -2.25 3.47 -17.69
N GLY A 589 -2.78 2.24 -17.69
CA GLY A 589 -2.17 1.12 -16.96
C GLY A 589 -0.75 0.82 -17.47
N ARG A 590 -0.53 0.90 -18.78
CA ARG A 590 0.82 0.77 -19.35
C ARG A 590 1.74 1.91 -18.93
N THR A 591 1.22 3.12 -18.73
CA THR A 591 2.02 4.31 -18.39
C THR A 591 2.45 4.30 -16.92
N ILE A 592 1.52 4.04 -16.00
CA ILE A 592 1.76 4.20 -14.56
C ILE A 592 2.43 2.98 -13.91
N PHE A 593 2.36 1.80 -14.54
CA PHE A 593 2.96 0.56 -14.03
C PHE A 593 4.20 0.19 -14.85
N PRO A 594 5.43 0.46 -14.37
CA PRO A 594 6.66 0.13 -15.09
C PRO A 594 6.82 -1.36 -15.39
N GLU A 595 6.14 -2.24 -14.65
CA GLU A 595 6.12 -3.69 -14.91
C GLU A 595 5.46 -4.03 -16.26
N ARG A 596 4.65 -3.14 -16.81
CA ARG A 596 4.06 -3.29 -18.15
C ARG A 596 5.03 -2.91 -19.27
N TRP A 597 6.15 -2.26 -18.96
CA TRP A 597 7.09 -1.76 -19.95
C TRP A 597 7.98 -2.89 -20.49
N PRO A 598 8.41 -2.83 -21.78
CA PRO A 598 9.28 -3.85 -22.36
C PRO A 598 10.61 -4.05 -21.61
N ILE A 599 11.14 -3.00 -20.95
CA ILE A 599 12.39 -3.05 -20.19
C ILE A 599 12.27 -3.86 -18.89
N ALA A 600 11.06 -3.99 -18.34
CA ALA A 600 10.77 -4.85 -17.20
C ALA A 600 10.65 -6.31 -17.65
N TRP A 601 11.70 -6.83 -18.28
CA TRP A 601 11.67 -8.12 -18.98
C TRP A 601 11.32 -9.31 -18.08
N LEU A 602 11.51 -9.21 -16.77
CA LEU A 602 11.15 -10.23 -15.77
C LEU A 602 9.74 -10.08 -15.21
N SER A 603 8.95 -9.07 -15.63
CA SER A 603 7.58 -8.94 -15.16
C SER A 603 6.70 -10.10 -15.62
N TYR A 604 5.69 -10.45 -14.83
CA TYR A 604 4.77 -11.54 -15.16
C TYR A 604 4.02 -11.28 -16.47
N TRP A 605 3.68 -10.02 -16.75
CA TRP A 605 3.13 -9.59 -18.03
C TRP A 605 4.06 -9.94 -19.20
N ASN A 606 5.33 -9.52 -19.14
CA ASN A 606 6.28 -9.79 -20.23
C ASN A 606 6.60 -11.28 -20.35
N GLN A 607 6.65 -12.01 -19.24
CA GLN A 607 6.76 -13.47 -19.24
C GLN A 607 5.55 -14.14 -19.91
N ALA A 608 4.33 -13.80 -19.51
CA ALA A 608 3.10 -14.34 -20.07
C ALA A 608 2.93 -14.03 -21.56
N ARG A 609 3.41 -12.86 -22.03
CA ARG A 609 3.47 -12.54 -23.46
C ARG A 609 4.40 -13.48 -24.21
N ARG A 610 5.59 -13.76 -23.67
CA ARG A 610 6.55 -14.70 -24.29
C ARG A 610 6.04 -16.14 -24.28
N LEU A 611 5.29 -16.53 -23.25
CA LEU A 611 4.65 -17.83 -23.14
C LEU A 611 3.40 -17.98 -24.01
N GLY A 612 2.96 -16.91 -24.71
CA GLY A 612 1.76 -16.95 -25.55
C GLY A 612 0.44 -17.02 -24.79
N ILE A 613 0.44 -16.76 -23.47
CA ILE A 613 -0.77 -16.72 -22.63
C ILE A 613 -1.66 -15.55 -23.03
N ILE A 614 -1.05 -14.42 -23.41
CA ILE A 614 -1.73 -13.16 -23.72
C ILE A 614 -2.03 -13.04 -25.21
N LYS A 615 -3.30 -12.76 -25.55
CA LYS A 615 -3.75 -12.41 -26.90
C LYS A 615 -4.45 -11.04 -26.85
N ILE A 616 -3.96 -10.07 -27.62
CA ILE A 616 -4.56 -8.74 -27.71
C ILE A 616 -5.45 -8.70 -28.96
N ILE A 617 -6.69 -8.20 -28.82
CA ILE A 617 -7.72 -8.18 -29.86
C ILE A 617 -8.22 -6.73 -29.99
N SER A 618 -8.10 -6.15 -31.19
CA SER A 618 -8.68 -4.83 -31.47
C SER A 618 -10.19 -4.93 -31.62
N LEU A 619 -10.92 -3.99 -31.02
CA LEU A 619 -12.34 -3.75 -31.28
C LEU A 619 -12.56 -2.59 -32.28
N GLY A 620 -11.50 -2.09 -32.93
CA GLY A 620 -11.62 -0.99 -33.89
C GLY A 620 -11.85 0.35 -33.19
N PRO A 621 -12.62 1.30 -33.76
CA PRO A 621 -12.73 2.67 -33.29
C PRO A 621 -13.63 2.84 -32.05
N THR A 622 -13.51 1.94 -31.08
CA THR A 622 -14.24 1.94 -29.81
C THR A 622 -13.50 2.78 -28.76
N HIS A 623 -14.26 3.52 -27.96
CA HIS A 623 -13.82 4.27 -26.79
C HIS A 623 -13.89 3.40 -25.53
N HIS A 624 -13.38 3.90 -24.40
CA HIS A 624 -13.42 3.15 -23.14
C HIS A 624 -14.84 2.97 -22.59
N ASN A 625 -15.57 4.07 -22.45
CA ASN A 625 -16.85 4.17 -21.78
C ASN A 625 -17.71 5.27 -22.42
N GLY A 626 -19.01 5.29 -22.10
CA GLY A 626 -19.95 6.28 -22.62
C GLY A 626 -20.19 6.10 -24.13
N ILE A 627 -20.27 7.22 -24.85
CA ILE A 627 -20.51 7.24 -26.30
C ILE A 627 -19.38 6.49 -27.02
N MET A 628 -19.75 5.57 -27.91
CA MET A 628 -18.84 4.66 -28.61
C MET A 628 -18.02 3.77 -27.65
N GLY A 629 -18.42 3.64 -26.38
CA GLY A 629 -17.78 2.76 -25.40
C GLY A 629 -18.02 1.28 -25.70
N TYR A 630 -17.25 0.39 -25.07
CA TYR A 630 -17.33 -1.05 -25.33
C TYR A 630 -18.74 -1.66 -25.16
N MET A 631 -19.54 -1.11 -24.24
CA MET A 631 -20.89 -1.58 -23.94
C MET A 631 -21.99 -0.63 -24.42
N ASP A 632 -21.64 0.32 -25.31
CA ASP A 632 -22.61 1.23 -25.94
C ASP A 632 -23.50 0.47 -26.93
N GLY A 633 -24.80 0.47 -26.66
CA GLY A 633 -25.81 -0.20 -27.48
C GLY A 633 -26.54 0.69 -28.47
N GLU A 634 -26.20 1.98 -28.53
CA GLU A 634 -26.92 2.92 -29.39
C GLU A 634 -26.14 3.26 -30.66
N ARG A 635 -24.81 3.40 -30.54
CA ARG A 635 -23.96 3.80 -31.67
C ARG A 635 -23.42 2.62 -32.44
N THR A 636 -23.53 2.73 -33.77
CA THR A 636 -23.11 1.73 -34.73
C THR A 636 -21.72 2.02 -35.28
N LEU A 637 -20.99 0.94 -35.53
CA LEU A 637 -19.72 0.94 -36.22
C LEU A 637 -19.95 0.94 -37.73
N ALA A 638 -18.86 1.07 -38.50
CA ALA A 638 -18.91 1.07 -39.95
C ALA A 638 -19.51 -0.22 -40.55
N ASP A 639 -19.50 -1.34 -39.80
CA ASP A 639 -20.06 -2.63 -40.21
C ASP A 639 -21.55 -2.80 -39.83
N GLY A 640 -22.19 -1.76 -39.29
CA GLY A 640 -23.61 -1.74 -38.92
C GLY A 640 -23.94 -2.33 -37.55
N ARG A 641 -23.01 -2.99 -36.87
CA ARG A 641 -23.22 -3.49 -35.49
C ARG A 641 -23.05 -2.36 -34.48
N THR A 642 -23.74 -2.45 -33.34
CA THR A 642 -23.44 -1.57 -32.20
C THR A 642 -22.12 -1.95 -31.55
N CYS A 643 -21.49 -1.02 -30.82
CA CYS A 643 -20.26 -1.34 -30.08
C CYS A 643 -20.48 -2.50 -29.09
N ARG A 644 -21.62 -2.51 -28.39
CA ARG A 644 -22.01 -3.62 -27.51
C ARG A 644 -22.17 -4.92 -28.27
N GLN A 645 -22.85 -4.93 -29.42
CA GLN A 645 -23.04 -6.15 -30.21
C GLN A 645 -21.71 -6.70 -30.72
N GLN A 646 -20.80 -5.85 -31.21
CA GLN A 646 -19.45 -6.27 -31.58
C GLN A 646 -18.70 -6.90 -30.39
N THR A 647 -18.76 -6.26 -29.22
CA THR A 647 -18.14 -6.76 -27.99
C THR A 647 -18.73 -8.11 -27.59
N VAL A 648 -20.06 -8.24 -27.55
CA VAL A 648 -20.76 -9.49 -27.24
C VAL A 648 -20.38 -10.60 -28.22
N ASP A 649 -20.43 -10.34 -29.53
CA ASP A 649 -20.02 -11.31 -30.56
C ASP A 649 -18.58 -11.78 -30.37
N THR A 650 -17.69 -10.85 -30.04
CA THR A 650 -16.26 -11.13 -29.84
C THR A 650 -16.05 -11.96 -28.58
N VAL A 651 -16.68 -11.59 -27.47
CA VAL A 651 -16.60 -12.32 -26.19
C VAL A 651 -17.17 -13.73 -26.35
N ALA A 652 -18.35 -13.87 -26.97
CA ALA A 652 -18.98 -15.17 -27.22
C ALA A 652 -18.09 -16.09 -28.08
N LYS A 653 -17.41 -15.56 -29.11
CA LYS A 653 -16.45 -16.33 -29.92
C LYS A 653 -15.23 -16.82 -29.14
N LEU A 654 -14.82 -16.10 -28.09
CA LEU A 654 -13.67 -16.46 -27.26
C LEU A 654 -14.01 -17.49 -26.17
N ILE A 655 -15.29 -17.56 -25.78
CA ILE A 655 -15.79 -18.56 -24.85
C ILE A 655 -16.00 -19.86 -25.63
N SER A 656 -14.94 -20.65 -25.74
CA SER A 656 -14.99 -21.96 -26.40
C SER A 656 -15.66 -23.01 -25.52
N PHE A 657 -16.52 -23.82 -26.13
CA PHE A 657 -16.98 -25.09 -25.57
C PHE A 657 -16.11 -26.20 -26.14
N PRO A 658 -15.64 -27.15 -25.32
CA PRO A 658 -15.08 -28.39 -25.83
C PRO A 658 -16.09 -29.18 -26.67
#